data_AF-A0A066XRE2-F1
#
_entry.id   AF-A0A066XRE2-F1
#
_cell.length_a   1.000
_cell.length_b   1.000
_cell.length_c   1.000
_cell.angle_alpha   90.00
_cell.angle_beta   90.00
_cell.angle_gamma   90.00
#
_symmetry.space_group_name_H-M   'P 1'
#
loop_
_entity.id
_entity.type
_entity.pdbx_description
1 polymer ?
#
loop_
_entity_poly.entity_id
_entity_poly.type
_entity_poly.pdbx_seq_one_letter_code
_entity_poly.pdbx_strand_id
1 'polypeptide(L)'
;MPRRDSTSPDMPRKRRRLRSQGLMTSDPMLPTWPPTKVPVEIFDEITTYLSRSDVKNLRLVNHEFDRMVSAKYFRNVVVPFRSEMYQAMKQKASLEGDDNEQAQPGKDTLFSSGMRIFQSFGDHILRFALSLEIDEESLAYPPIKPTQKAITSYWGIYRWPHESYLRYTELEGLEQTADETASMKEALRCLAKVQELGLCCDAGLGYLLGPDQQSESPPLPHPVFGLRNLRYRTLQRRLSRTDSDAMNARKLAFESPRDFKYTVLESMVRNAGYTQDQARDAIAMLLSTENVSLTNIDFDERTAAAAAALASPEGQGTDRSTLHHVNAALNQDHDDNFTRNIVAALNDTTAGHPLQPRNLTRGQKEMLLELEWAHRALIQSYVIALIDNARLNSFNSLTTLTIAKIPSSHIFMFQRPDFWRSLPSLTNVALAVVADWRQVAKVAPGCVEDTFVSPVDSVTKVHRLLQDHVAKQENIKFLHFEWICGGEFAPGMTQRNLYVLPAPICSPEQMVHPEAARSPGVLLSLPYIKHISFKNCYATPHVFLQTLRTMAQHSLQKLELESVSLTGSPTRDQGHVNVVFHPHAHVVGAPIQFQVQAPGQAQAQVAQQAAQQQPPSLPTAPLQPQANLLPALFFNQAGAVVLPPAQHHVGITGAGLLQGPPPLPPANQVPHPPPDPIPNWSRMRLRQPRLLSWAGILDRLSPAPSIQELLASQGDEETDGSDWLDDAVQRDDGFSFISRPHGLISEKSSLMLDHISLKSCGYVLVDVSSIDNTGILGAHSPRQAPQDVMARRRELAPFMQVCTDRLAAKITNYMTNQEHFNLATAFGVDTDWANVYDEAVIEAAKTDGIMHPGRGRLSGIITKSAQQG
;
A
#
# COMPACT_ATOMS: atom_id res chain seq x y z
N MET A 1 -60.61 -39.52 15.92
CA MET A 1 -61.20 -38.32 15.25
C MET A 1 -60.36 -37.10 15.66
N PRO A 2 -60.02 -36.16 14.76
CA PRO A 2 -58.67 -36.08 14.17
C PRO A 2 -57.94 -34.70 14.24
N ARG A 3 -56.66 -34.70 13.80
CA ARG A 3 -55.87 -33.66 13.05
C ARG A 3 -55.26 -32.46 13.86
N ARG A 4 -54.03 -31.95 13.64
CA ARG A 4 -53.13 -31.85 12.44
C ARG A 4 -51.64 -31.57 12.79
N ASP A 5 -50.77 -32.09 11.92
CA ASP A 5 -49.48 -31.64 11.35
C ASP A 5 -48.32 -31.04 12.17
N SER A 6 -47.17 -31.73 12.13
CA SER A 6 -45.83 -31.12 12.14
C SER A 6 -44.98 -31.72 11.02
N THR A 7 -44.32 -30.86 10.24
CA THR A 7 -43.42 -31.21 9.14
C THR A 7 -41.96 -31.02 9.57
N SER A 8 -41.13 -32.02 9.33
CA SER A 8 -39.65 -31.94 9.37
C SER A 8 -39.08 -32.42 8.03
N PRO A 9 -37.96 -31.85 7.53
CA PRO A 9 -37.44 -32.12 6.20
C PRO A 9 -36.49 -33.33 6.17
N ASP A 10 -36.60 -34.07 5.06
CA ASP A 10 -36.04 -35.39 4.79
C ASP A 10 -34.58 -35.33 4.29
N MET A 11 -33.76 -36.30 4.71
CA MET A 11 -32.39 -36.53 4.22
C MET A 11 -32.38 -37.23 2.84
N PRO A 12 -31.42 -36.96 1.95
CA PRO A 12 -31.38 -37.62 0.65
C PRO A 12 -30.84 -39.05 0.77
N ARG A 13 -31.73 -40.03 0.55
CA ARG A 13 -31.44 -41.47 0.52
C ARG A 13 -30.61 -41.89 -0.71
N LYS A 14 -29.68 -42.81 -0.45
CA LYS A 14 -28.85 -43.58 -1.41
C LYS A 14 -29.64 -44.05 -2.65
N ARG A 15 -29.14 -43.70 -3.84
CA ARG A 15 -29.76 -44.04 -5.13
C ARG A 15 -29.51 -45.51 -5.49
N ARG A 16 -30.62 -46.26 -5.55
CA ARG A 16 -30.76 -47.69 -5.91
C ARG A 16 -30.37 -47.93 -7.37
N ARG A 17 -29.45 -48.87 -7.63
CA ARG A 17 -29.18 -49.42 -8.98
C ARG A 17 -30.41 -50.21 -9.44
N LEU A 18 -31.11 -49.75 -10.47
CA LEU A 18 -32.11 -50.53 -11.20
C LEU A 18 -31.40 -51.21 -12.38
N ARG A 19 -31.37 -52.53 -12.34
CA ARG A 19 -30.96 -53.41 -13.44
C ARG A 19 -32.25 -53.86 -14.13
N SER A 20 -32.56 -53.33 -15.31
CA SER A 20 -33.65 -53.85 -16.15
C SER A 20 -33.07 -54.49 -17.41
N GLN A 21 -33.37 -55.78 -17.60
CA GLN A 21 -33.16 -56.52 -18.84
C GLN A 21 -34.54 -56.76 -19.49
N GLY A 22 -34.59 -56.62 -20.83
CA GLY A 22 -35.71 -56.97 -21.71
C GLY A 22 -36.71 -55.81 -21.92
N LEU A 23 -37.18 -55.46 -23.11
CA LEU A 23 -37.09 -56.02 -24.46
C LEU A 23 -37.37 -54.84 -25.46
N MET A 24 -36.90 -54.98 -26.69
CA MET A 24 -36.77 -53.96 -27.74
C MET A 24 -38.06 -53.19 -28.11
N THR A 25 -37.98 -51.87 -28.10
CA THR A 25 -38.51 -50.98 -29.16
C THR A 25 -37.49 -49.88 -29.39
N SER A 26 -36.97 -49.82 -30.61
CA SER A 26 -35.96 -48.87 -31.08
C SER A 26 -36.43 -47.43 -30.98
N ASP A 27 -36.00 -46.73 -29.92
CA ASP A 27 -36.06 -45.27 -29.82
C ASP A 27 -34.96 -44.69 -30.73
N PRO A 28 -35.22 -43.64 -31.54
CA PRO A 28 -34.22 -43.10 -32.45
C PRO A 28 -33.04 -42.58 -31.63
N MET A 29 -31.84 -43.04 -32.02
CA MET A 29 -30.56 -42.82 -31.36
C MET A 29 -30.49 -41.50 -30.60
N LEU A 30 -30.50 -41.57 -29.26
CA LEU A 30 -29.98 -40.48 -28.45
C LEU A 30 -28.57 -40.17 -28.98
N PRO A 31 -28.29 -38.92 -29.42
CA PRO A 31 -26.98 -38.56 -29.91
C PRO A 31 -25.96 -38.85 -28.80
N THR A 32 -25.19 -39.91 -29.01
CA THR A 32 -24.15 -40.35 -28.08
C THR A 32 -22.88 -39.61 -28.44
N TRP A 33 -22.23 -39.01 -27.43
CA TRP A 33 -21.00 -38.26 -27.60
C TRP A 33 -19.97 -39.08 -28.39
N PRO A 34 -19.47 -38.61 -29.55
CA PRO A 34 -18.60 -39.40 -30.40
C PRO A 34 -17.18 -39.42 -29.83
N PRO A 35 -16.73 -40.51 -29.17
CA PRO A 35 -15.45 -40.51 -28.49
C PRO A 35 -14.31 -40.36 -29.51
N THR A 36 -13.33 -39.52 -29.21
CA THR A 36 -12.09 -39.30 -29.98
C THR A 36 -12.26 -38.72 -31.39
N LYS A 37 -13.46 -38.24 -31.74
CA LYS A 37 -13.71 -37.59 -33.04
C LYS A 37 -13.70 -36.07 -32.97
N VAL A 38 -13.80 -35.50 -31.76
CA VAL A 38 -13.82 -34.05 -31.55
C VAL A 38 -12.38 -33.57 -31.43
N PRO A 39 -11.91 -32.65 -32.31
CA PRO A 39 -10.58 -32.07 -32.21
C PRO A 39 -10.37 -31.33 -30.89
N VAL A 40 -9.14 -31.32 -30.37
CA VAL A 40 -8.80 -30.64 -29.11
C VAL A 40 -9.11 -29.15 -29.16
N GLU A 41 -9.02 -28.55 -30.35
CA GLU A 41 -9.32 -27.15 -30.65
C GLU A 41 -10.78 -26.79 -30.30
N ILE A 42 -11.71 -27.74 -30.42
CA ILE A 42 -13.11 -27.51 -30.05
C ILE A 42 -13.27 -27.50 -28.52
N PHE A 43 -12.58 -28.38 -27.80
CA PHE A 43 -12.57 -28.33 -26.34
C PHE A 43 -11.88 -27.06 -25.84
N ASP A 44 -10.81 -26.64 -26.52
CA ASP A 44 -10.17 -25.36 -26.27
C ASP A 44 -11.14 -24.21 -26.55
N GLU A 45 -11.87 -24.19 -27.65
CA GLU A 45 -12.83 -23.10 -27.91
C GLU A 45 -13.96 -23.10 -26.87
N ILE A 46 -14.55 -24.25 -26.54
CA ILE A 46 -15.60 -24.36 -25.52
C ILE A 46 -15.12 -23.76 -24.18
N THR A 47 -13.90 -24.11 -23.78
CA THR A 47 -13.35 -23.71 -22.49
C THR A 47 -12.87 -22.25 -22.44
N THR A 48 -12.78 -21.51 -23.57
CA THR A 48 -12.55 -20.04 -23.53
C THR A 48 -13.77 -19.31 -22.94
N TYR A 49 -14.97 -19.86 -23.15
CA TYR A 49 -16.24 -19.30 -22.70
C TYR A 49 -16.67 -19.77 -21.30
N LEU A 50 -16.00 -20.77 -20.73
CA LEU A 50 -16.39 -21.38 -19.47
C LEU A 50 -15.61 -20.84 -18.27
N SER A 51 -16.27 -20.81 -17.11
CA SER A 51 -15.60 -20.49 -15.85
C SER A 51 -14.73 -21.68 -15.38
N ARG A 52 -13.73 -21.43 -14.52
CA ARG A 52 -12.91 -22.49 -13.94
C ARG A 52 -13.76 -23.54 -13.20
N SER A 53 -14.88 -23.15 -12.59
CA SER A 53 -15.84 -24.07 -11.99
C SER A 53 -16.55 -24.93 -13.02
N ASP A 54 -16.94 -24.35 -14.16
CA ASP A 54 -17.63 -25.10 -15.22
C ASP A 54 -16.67 -26.07 -15.90
N VAL A 55 -15.42 -25.64 -16.12
CA VAL A 55 -14.31 -26.49 -16.57
C VAL A 55 -14.10 -27.66 -15.59
N LYS A 56 -14.10 -27.41 -14.28
CA LYS A 56 -14.02 -28.48 -13.26
C LYS A 56 -15.20 -29.44 -13.35
N ASN A 57 -16.41 -28.93 -13.54
CA ASN A 57 -17.60 -29.76 -13.68
C ASN A 57 -17.59 -30.56 -14.99
N LEU A 58 -17.09 -29.98 -16.10
CA LEU A 58 -16.93 -30.68 -17.37
C LEU A 58 -15.99 -31.89 -17.28
N ARG A 59 -14.92 -31.78 -16.49
CA ARG A 59 -14.02 -32.92 -16.22
C ARG A 59 -14.75 -34.10 -15.57
N LEU A 60 -15.89 -33.86 -14.90
CA LEU A 60 -16.68 -34.91 -14.26
C LEU A 60 -17.73 -35.52 -15.22
N VAL A 61 -17.90 -34.97 -16.42
CA VAL A 61 -18.91 -35.44 -17.40
C VAL A 61 -18.47 -36.76 -18.03
N ASN A 62 -17.24 -36.83 -18.57
CA ASN A 62 -16.64 -38.06 -19.06
C ASN A 62 -15.09 -37.99 -19.10
N HIS A 63 -14.44 -39.13 -19.32
CA HIS A 63 -12.97 -39.24 -19.37
C HIS A 63 -12.31 -38.47 -20.53
N GLU A 64 -13.02 -38.25 -21.64
CA GLU A 64 -12.48 -37.48 -22.77
C GLU A 64 -12.45 -35.99 -22.46
N PHE A 65 -13.53 -35.44 -21.88
CA PHE A 65 -13.56 -34.08 -21.35
C PHE A 65 -12.51 -33.90 -20.26
N ASP A 66 -12.35 -34.84 -19.32
CA ASP A 66 -11.27 -34.74 -18.33
C ASP A 66 -9.91 -34.62 -19.00
N ARG A 67 -9.58 -35.50 -19.95
CA ARG A 67 -8.29 -35.51 -20.63
C ARG A 67 -8.05 -34.25 -21.48
N MET A 68 -9.05 -33.82 -22.26
CA MET A 68 -8.92 -32.69 -23.19
C MET A 68 -8.97 -31.33 -22.49
N VAL A 69 -9.74 -31.22 -21.40
CA VAL A 69 -9.94 -29.95 -20.69
C VAL A 69 -8.91 -29.74 -19.56
N SER A 70 -8.33 -30.82 -19.02
CA SER A 70 -7.33 -30.72 -17.94
C SER A 70 -6.12 -29.87 -18.32
N ALA A 71 -5.61 -30.01 -19.55
CA ALA A 71 -4.49 -29.21 -20.06
C ALA A 71 -4.76 -27.71 -19.91
N LYS A 72 -5.98 -27.26 -20.25
CA LYS A 72 -6.36 -25.87 -20.16
C LYS A 72 -6.66 -25.41 -18.73
N TYR A 73 -7.13 -26.31 -17.88
CA TYR A 73 -7.31 -26.04 -16.45
C TYR A 73 -5.99 -25.70 -15.75
N PHE A 74 -4.91 -26.41 -16.11
CA PHE A 74 -3.58 -26.20 -15.53
C PHE A 74 -2.71 -25.19 -16.29
N ARG A 75 -3.26 -24.50 -17.29
CA ARG A 75 -2.51 -23.52 -18.08
C ARG A 75 -1.93 -22.37 -17.23
N ASN A 76 -2.71 -21.90 -16.26
CA ASN A 76 -2.30 -20.86 -15.30
C ASN A 76 -2.39 -21.43 -13.88
N VAL A 77 -1.26 -21.50 -13.18
CA VAL A 77 -1.16 -22.06 -11.84
C VAL A 77 -0.52 -21.03 -10.91
N VAL A 78 -1.22 -20.73 -9.82
CA VAL A 78 -0.67 -19.96 -8.69
C VAL A 78 -0.74 -20.88 -7.46
N VAL A 79 0.40 -21.11 -6.83
CA VAL A 79 0.51 -21.93 -5.62
C VAL A 79 0.60 -21.01 -4.40
N PRO A 80 -0.43 -20.97 -3.54
CA PRO A 80 -0.35 -20.22 -2.30
C PRO A 80 0.52 -20.97 -1.26
N PHE A 81 1.45 -20.27 -0.63
CA PHE A 81 2.35 -20.78 0.41
C PHE A 81 1.73 -20.59 1.81
N ARG A 82 0.53 -21.09 2.06
CA ARG A 82 -0.22 -20.83 3.32
C ARG A 82 -0.20 -22.02 4.29
N SER A 83 -0.12 -21.76 5.61
CA SER A 83 -0.04 -22.79 6.66
C SER A 83 -1.26 -23.72 6.71
N GLU A 84 -2.44 -23.25 6.33
CA GLU A 84 -3.68 -24.03 6.38
C GLU A 84 -3.73 -25.16 5.35
N MET A 85 -3.05 -24.99 4.20
CA MET A 85 -2.89 -26.09 3.25
C MET A 85 -2.11 -27.26 3.87
N TYR A 86 -1.18 -26.96 4.79
CA TYR A 86 -0.41 -27.95 5.51
C TYR A 86 -1.21 -28.60 6.65
N GLN A 87 -2.06 -27.85 7.35
CA GLN A 87 -2.93 -28.42 8.39
C GLN A 87 -3.97 -29.38 7.80
N ALA A 88 -4.62 -29.00 6.70
CA ALA A 88 -5.58 -29.86 6.01
C ALA A 88 -4.92 -31.14 5.46
N MET A 89 -3.65 -31.07 5.03
CA MET A 89 -2.87 -32.23 4.61
C MET A 89 -2.44 -33.11 5.80
N LYS A 90 -1.98 -32.50 6.91
CA LYS A 90 -1.62 -33.21 8.14
C LYS A 90 -2.81 -33.95 8.73
N GLN A 91 -4.00 -33.33 8.78
CA GLN A 91 -5.24 -33.97 9.19
C GLN A 91 -5.66 -35.12 8.26
N LYS A 92 -5.44 -34.99 6.94
CA LYS A 92 -5.70 -36.08 5.99
C LYS A 92 -4.77 -37.27 6.21
N ALA A 93 -3.49 -37.02 6.48
CA ALA A 93 -2.53 -38.06 6.83
C ALA A 93 -2.88 -38.74 8.17
N SER A 94 -3.39 -37.98 9.15
CA SER A 94 -3.89 -38.54 10.42
C SER A 94 -5.13 -39.44 10.27
N LEU A 95 -5.95 -39.21 9.24
CA LEU A 95 -7.19 -39.96 8.99
C LEU A 95 -6.98 -41.19 8.10
N GLU A 96 -5.85 -41.28 7.38
CA GLU A 96 -5.59 -42.34 6.40
C GLU A 96 -4.58 -43.41 6.85
N GLY A 97 -4.20 -43.50 8.13
CA GLY A 97 -3.43 -44.65 8.59
C GLY A 97 -3.07 -44.72 10.07
N ASP A 98 -3.82 -45.53 10.80
CA ASP A 98 -3.39 -46.14 12.09
C ASP A 98 -2.71 -47.51 11.86
N ASP A 99 -2.39 -47.86 10.60
CA ASP A 99 -1.89 -49.20 10.23
C ASP A 99 -0.48 -49.20 9.59
N ASN A 100 0.29 -48.11 9.68
CA ASN A 100 1.66 -48.11 9.12
C ASN A 100 2.68 -47.38 10.01
N GLU A 101 3.21 -48.10 10.99
CA GLU A 101 4.28 -47.68 11.94
C GLU A 101 5.65 -47.38 11.30
N GLN A 102 5.72 -46.96 10.02
CA GLN A 102 6.98 -46.65 9.33
C GLN A 102 7.00 -45.32 8.57
N ALA A 103 6.03 -44.43 8.79
CA ALA A 103 6.12 -43.05 8.30
C ALA A 103 7.11 -42.25 9.17
N GLN A 104 8.36 -42.10 8.70
CA GLN A 104 9.32 -41.18 9.30
C GLN A 104 8.75 -39.75 9.28
N PRO A 105 8.69 -39.04 10.42
CA PRO A 105 8.19 -37.68 10.47
C PRO A 105 9.24 -36.73 9.86
N GLY A 106 9.04 -36.31 8.60
CA GLY A 106 9.93 -35.33 7.96
C GLY A 106 10.03 -35.33 6.43
N LYS A 107 9.17 -36.04 5.67
CA LYS A 107 9.28 -36.09 4.18
C LYS A 107 8.08 -35.55 3.39
N ASP A 108 7.03 -35.10 4.07
CA ASP A 108 5.82 -34.60 3.41
C ASP A 108 5.87 -33.08 3.32
N THR A 109 6.51 -32.61 2.27
CA THR A 109 6.78 -31.21 1.97
C THR A 109 5.77 -30.76 0.90
N LEU A 110 5.40 -29.48 0.83
CA LEU A 110 4.33 -29.04 -0.08
C LEU A 110 4.60 -29.44 -1.53
N PHE A 111 5.86 -29.35 -1.94
CA PHE A 111 6.29 -29.77 -3.27
C PHE A 111 6.41 -31.29 -3.39
N SER A 112 6.76 -32.06 -2.35
CA SER A 112 6.81 -33.53 -2.43
C SER A 112 5.42 -34.16 -2.55
N SER A 113 4.44 -33.66 -1.79
CA SER A 113 3.03 -34.08 -1.87
C SER A 113 2.37 -33.60 -3.17
N GLY A 114 2.65 -32.35 -3.58
CA GLY A 114 2.22 -31.78 -4.85
C GLY A 114 2.97 -32.28 -6.09
N MET A 115 4.07 -33.03 -5.93
CA MET A 115 4.99 -33.39 -7.01
C MET A 115 4.30 -34.14 -8.14
N ARG A 116 3.32 -35.00 -7.80
CA ARG A 116 2.55 -35.75 -8.81
C ARG A 116 1.81 -34.82 -9.77
N ILE A 117 1.37 -33.64 -9.30
CA ILE A 117 0.71 -32.64 -10.15
C ILE A 117 1.72 -32.04 -11.13
N PHE A 118 2.92 -31.68 -10.65
CA PHE A 118 3.99 -31.17 -11.50
C PHE A 118 4.45 -32.21 -12.52
N GLN A 119 4.65 -33.46 -12.12
CA GLN A 119 5.04 -34.54 -13.02
C GLN A 119 3.97 -34.87 -14.07
N SER A 120 2.68 -34.83 -13.68
CA SER A 120 1.58 -35.21 -14.59
C SER A 120 1.13 -34.07 -15.50
N PHE A 121 1.20 -32.83 -15.02
CA PHE A 121 0.61 -31.67 -15.69
C PHE A 121 1.60 -30.55 -16.00
N GLY A 122 2.86 -30.63 -15.57
CA GLY A 122 3.87 -29.59 -15.76
C GLY A 122 4.04 -29.13 -17.20
N ASP A 123 3.98 -30.06 -18.16
CA ASP A 123 4.04 -29.77 -19.60
C ASP A 123 2.88 -28.92 -20.13
N HIS A 124 1.79 -28.79 -19.38
CA HIS A 124 0.62 -27.99 -19.73
C HIS A 124 0.63 -26.62 -19.04
N ILE A 125 1.52 -26.40 -18.06
CA ILE A 125 1.60 -25.14 -17.31
C ILE A 125 2.37 -24.12 -18.15
N LEU A 126 1.68 -23.08 -18.61
CA LEU A 126 2.28 -21.97 -19.36
C LEU A 126 2.56 -20.76 -18.49
N ARG A 127 1.80 -20.59 -17.41
CA ARG A 127 2.02 -19.55 -16.40
C ARG A 127 2.07 -20.17 -15.02
N PHE A 128 3.18 -19.98 -14.30
CA PHE A 128 3.39 -20.53 -12.97
C PHE A 128 3.87 -19.47 -11.98
N ALA A 129 3.26 -19.41 -10.79
CA ALA A 129 3.65 -18.44 -9.78
C ALA A 129 3.51 -18.98 -8.36
N LEU A 130 4.33 -18.43 -7.47
CA LEU A 130 4.26 -18.63 -6.03
C LEU A 130 3.67 -17.38 -5.38
N SER A 131 2.80 -17.57 -4.39
CA SER A 131 2.20 -16.46 -3.64
C SER A 131 2.28 -16.71 -2.14
N LEU A 132 2.83 -15.75 -1.39
CA LEU A 132 2.81 -15.72 0.06
C LEU A 132 2.43 -14.30 0.50
N GLU A 133 1.20 -14.13 0.95
CA GLU A 133 0.65 -12.84 1.34
C GLU A 133 0.13 -12.93 2.76
N ILE A 134 0.41 -11.88 3.53
CA ILE A 134 -0.18 -11.67 4.84
C ILE A 134 -1.70 -11.52 4.71
N ASP A 135 -2.41 -12.06 5.70
CA ASP A 135 -3.80 -11.77 5.93
C ASP A 135 -3.89 -10.80 7.12
N GLU A 136 -4.36 -9.56 6.88
CA GLU A 136 -4.48 -8.54 7.93
C GLU A 136 -5.48 -8.95 9.02
N GLU A 137 -6.48 -9.78 8.70
CA GLU A 137 -7.41 -10.32 9.70
C GLU A 137 -6.70 -11.30 10.66
N SER A 138 -5.89 -12.21 10.12
CA SER A 138 -5.01 -13.07 10.92
C SER A 138 -3.96 -12.28 11.72
N LEU A 139 -3.42 -11.20 11.16
CA LEU A 139 -2.52 -10.30 11.89
C LEU A 139 -3.24 -9.56 13.02
N ALA A 140 -4.51 -9.17 12.84
CA ALA A 140 -5.30 -8.54 13.89
C ALA A 140 -5.47 -9.44 15.12
N TYR A 141 -5.49 -10.76 14.92
CA TYR A 141 -5.64 -11.77 15.96
C TYR A 141 -4.57 -12.86 15.84
N PRO A 142 -3.29 -12.53 16.16
CA PRO A 142 -2.21 -13.49 16.03
C PRO A 142 -2.43 -14.67 16.99
N PRO A 143 -1.99 -15.89 16.64
CA PRO A 143 -2.01 -17.01 17.57
C PRO A 143 -1.23 -16.66 18.84
N ILE A 144 -1.67 -17.20 19.97
CA ILE A 144 -0.99 -16.93 21.24
C ILE A 144 0.30 -17.73 21.30
N LYS A 145 1.35 -17.02 21.66
CA LYS A 145 2.70 -17.55 21.74
C LYS A 145 3.22 -17.36 23.15
N PRO A 146 3.20 -18.40 23.99
CA PRO A 146 3.59 -18.27 25.39
C PRO A 146 5.07 -17.87 25.46
N THR A 147 5.34 -16.81 26.21
CA THR A 147 6.71 -16.28 26.40
C THR A 147 7.50 -17.09 27.42
N GLN A 148 6.81 -17.98 28.12
CA GLN A 148 7.31 -18.80 29.22
C GLN A 148 6.86 -20.25 29.03
N LYS A 149 7.67 -21.19 29.52
CA LYS A 149 7.35 -22.62 29.65
C LYS A 149 7.09 -22.96 31.11
N ALA A 150 6.24 -23.95 31.38
CA ALA A 150 6.15 -24.50 32.72
C ALA A 150 7.42 -25.33 33.01
N ILE A 151 8.05 -25.08 34.15
CA ILE A 151 9.18 -25.85 34.67
C ILE A 151 8.77 -26.46 36.00
N THR A 152 9.02 -27.76 36.12
CA THR A 152 8.81 -28.51 37.36
C THR A 152 10.04 -28.40 38.23
N SER A 153 9.84 -28.08 39.50
CA SER A 153 10.90 -28.01 40.51
C SER A 153 10.44 -28.68 41.80
N TYR A 154 11.37 -28.82 42.75
CA TYR A 154 11.07 -29.34 44.08
C TYR A 154 9.99 -28.54 44.83
N TRP A 155 9.89 -27.23 44.58
CA TRP A 155 9.02 -26.31 45.31
C TRP A 155 7.65 -26.10 44.65
N GLY A 156 7.43 -26.67 43.45
CA GLY A 156 6.22 -26.48 42.68
C GLY A 156 6.50 -26.30 41.19
N ILE A 157 5.48 -25.82 40.48
CA ILE A 157 5.51 -25.60 39.04
C ILE A 157 5.53 -24.08 38.80
N TYR A 158 6.50 -23.63 38.02
CA TYR A 158 6.73 -22.22 37.74
C TYR A 158 6.71 -21.96 36.24
N ARG A 159 6.22 -20.81 35.80
CA ARG A 159 6.45 -20.33 34.44
C ARG A 159 7.81 -19.67 34.36
N TRP A 160 8.63 -20.12 33.43
CA TRP A 160 10.00 -19.63 33.23
C TRP A 160 10.21 -19.18 31.79
N PRO A 161 10.94 -18.08 31.53
CA PRO A 161 11.22 -17.64 30.17
C PRO A 161 11.85 -18.73 29.30
N HIS A 162 11.52 -18.73 28.01
CA HIS A 162 12.23 -19.59 27.07
C HIS A 162 13.70 -19.16 26.94
N GLU A 163 14.62 -20.13 26.84
CA GLU A 163 16.05 -19.89 26.61
C GLU A 163 16.33 -19.34 25.21
N SER A 164 15.53 -19.76 24.23
CA SER A 164 15.55 -19.29 22.85
C SER A 164 14.23 -18.61 22.48
N TYR A 165 14.25 -17.83 21.41
CA TYR A 165 13.01 -17.32 20.82
C TYR A 165 12.14 -18.51 20.39
N LEU A 166 10.98 -18.67 21.03
CA LEU A 166 9.95 -19.60 20.57
C LEU A 166 9.48 -19.13 19.20
N ARG A 167 9.10 -20.05 18.30
CA ARG A 167 8.58 -19.73 16.98
C ARG A 167 7.11 -20.12 16.85
N TYR A 168 6.39 -19.49 15.93
CA TYR A 168 5.09 -19.98 15.49
C TYR A 168 5.30 -21.26 14.68
N THR A 169 4.84 -22.40 15.19
CA THR A 169 5.04 -23.71 14.54
C THR A 169 4.58 -23.73 13.08
N GLU A 170 3.50 -23.00 12.77
CA GLU A 170 2.99 -22.86 11.40
C GLU A 170 3.94 -22.09 10.47
N LEU A 171 4.51 -20.97 10.94
CA LEU A 171 5.42 -20.13 10.15
C LEU A 171 6.83 -20.74 10.07
N GLU A 172 7.28 -21.41 11.14
CA GLU A 172 8.51 -22.20 11.14
C GLU A 172 8.45 -23.34 10.12
N GLY A 173 7.36 -24.11 10.10
CA GLY A 173 7.17 -25.15 9.08
C GLY A 173 7.13 -24.59 7.65
N LEU A 174 6.60 -23.36 7.50
CA LEU A 174 6.57 -22.68 6.22
C LEU A 174 7.97 -22.27 5.74
N GLU A 175 8.76 -21.66 6.62
CA GLU A 175 10.16 -21.33 6.36
C GLU A 175 10.97 -22.59 6.02
N GLN A 176 10.84 -23.66 6.81
CA GLN A 176 11.56 -24.91 6.56
C GLN A 176 11.20 -25.50 5.20
N THR A 177 9.92 -25.47 4.81
CA THR A 177 9.50 -25.92 3.48
C THR A 177 10.04 -25.02 2.38
N ALA A 178 10.10 -23.71 2.63
CA ALA A 178 10.66 -22.74 1.70
C ALA A 178 12.19 -22.93 1.53
N ASP A 179 12.90 -23.34 2.57
CA ASP A 179 14.33 -23.66 2.56
C ASP A 179 14.67 -24.95 1.81
N GLU A 180 13.68 -25.79 1.49
CA GLU A 180 13.87 -26.97 0.65
C GLU A 180 14.04 -26.62 -0.83
N THR A 181 15.15 -25.97 -1.16
CA THR A 181 15.47 -25.57 -2.53
C THR A 181 15.48 -26.76 -3.50
N ALA A 182 15.85 -27.97 -3.05
CA ALA A 182 15.84 -29.17 -3.87
C ALA A 182 14.44 -29.55 -4.35
N SER A 183 13.46 -29.58 -3.45
CA SER A 183 12.05 -29.88 -3.76
C SER A 183 11.47 -28.86 -4.74
N MET A 184 11.76 -27.57 -4.53
CA MET A 184 11.33 -26.50 -5.43
C MET A 184 11.98 -26.61 -6.81
N LYS A 185 13.29 -26.90 -6.85
CA LYS A 185 14.05 -27.12 -8.09
C LYS A 185 13.46 -28.28 -8.89
N GLU A 186 13.12 -29.40 -8.26
CA GLU A 186 12.52 -30.54 -8.93
C GLU A 186 11.13 -30.22 -9.49
N ALA A 187 10.31 -29.48 -8.73
CA ALA A 187 8.97 -29.08 -9.18
C ALA A 187 9.05 -28.14 -10.40
N LEU A 188 9.94 -27.14 -10.36
CA LEU A 188 10.14 -26.22 -11.47
C LEU A 188 10.74 -26.90 -12.72
N ARG A 189 11.48 -28.00 -12.55
CA ARG A 189 12.00 -28.78 -13.68
C ARG A 189 10.90 -29.37 -14.56
N CYS A 190 9.73 -29.65 -14.00
CA CYS A 190 8.58 -30.16 -14.75
C CYS A 190 7.91 -29.11 -15.64
N LEU A 191 8.27 -27.82 -15.52
CA LEU A 191 7.63 -26.71 -16.23
C LEU A 191 8.24 -26.46 -17.62
N ALA A 192 8.36 -27.49 -18.45
CA ALA A 192 9.16 -27.45 -19.68
C ALA A 192 8.66 -26.43 -20.74
N LYS A 193 7.37 -26.08 -20.72
CA LYS A 193 6.74 -25.15 -21.68
C LYS A 193 6.33 -23.81 -21.05
N VAL A 194 6.80 -23.50 -19.85
CA VAL A 194 6.43 -22.27 -19.16
C VAL A 194 6.86 -21.04 -19.94
N GLN A 195 5.95 -20.09 -20.09
CA GLN A 195 6.15 -18.82 -20.80
C GLN A 195 6.23 -17.64 -19.84
N GLU A 196 5.57 -17.74 -18.69
CA GLU A 196 5.54 -16.72 -17.66
C GLU A 196 5.75 -17.32 -16.27
N LEU A 197 6.74 -16.81 -15.57
CA LEU A 197 6.99 -17.14 -14.17
C LEU A 197 6.68 -15.94 -13.29
N GLY A 198 6.01 -16.18 -12.16
CA GLY A 198 5.54 -15.13 -11.28
C GLY A 198 5.85 -15.33 -9.81
N LEU A 199 5.89 -14.22 -9.08
CA LEU A 199 6.09 -14.18 -7.63
C LEU A 199 5.20 -13.09 -7.02
N CYS A 200 4.48 -13.42 -5.96
CA CYS A 200 3.66 -12.47 -5.21
C CYS A 200 3.93 -12.63 -3.71
N CYS A 201 4.79 -11.79 -3.16
CA CYS A 201 5.15 -11.82 -1.75
C CYS A 201 4.75 -10.50 -1.08
N ASP A 202 3.93 -10.56 -0.05
CA ASP A 202 3.56 -9.42 0.81
C ASP A 202 3.64 -9.77 2.32
N ALA A 203 4.71 -9.35 3.00
CA ALA A 203 4.98 -9.73 4.39
C ALA A 203 4.25 -8.82 5.40
N GLY A 204 3.44 -7.87 4.95
CA GLY A 204 2.84 -6.86 5.83
C GLY A 204 3.80 -5.78 6.31
N LEU A 205 4.99 -5.68 5.70
CA LEU A 205 5.97 -4.62 5.98
C LEU A 205 5.59 -3.28 5.34
N GLY A 206 4.64 -3.29 4.40
CA GLY A 206 4.08 -2.11 3.75
C GLY A 206 3.10 -1.34 4.64
N TYR A 207 2.22 -0.56 3.98
CA TYR A 207 1.12 0.12 4.64
C TYR A 207 0.02 -0.89 4.98
N LEU A 208 -0.36 -0.99 6.26
CA LEU A 208 -1.45 -1.83 6.74
C LEU A 208 -2.74 -1.00 6.84
N LEU A 209 -3.87 -1.58 6.44
CA LEU A 209 -5.17 -0.90 6.44
C LEU A 209 -5.77 -0.74 7.85
N GLY A 210 -5.61 -1.75 8.70
CA GLY A 210 -6.16 -1.74 10.06
C GLY A 210 -7.60 -1.19 10.11
N PRO A 211 -7.89 -0.12 10.88
CA PRO A 211 -9.24 0.44 11.04
C PRO A 211 -9.80 1.19 9.83
N ASP A 212 -8.99 1.46 8.80
CA ASP A 212 -9.42 2.15 7.56
C ASP A 212 -9.99 1.19 6.50
N GLN A 213 -10.14 -0.10 6.85
CA GLN A 213 -10.65 -1.11 5.95
C GLN A 213 -12.16 -0.93 5.68
N GLN A 214 -12.52 -0.76 4.40
CA GLN A 214 -13.91 -0.68 3.96
C GLN A 214 -14.51 -2.09 3.86
N SER A 215 -15.46 -2.42 4.75
CA SER A 215 -16.10 -3.75 4.79
C SER A 215 -17.05 -3.99 3.63
N GLU A 216 -17.67 -2.93 3.10
CA GLU A 216 -18.68 -3.00 2.03
C GLU A 216 -18.04 -3.08 0.63
N SER A 217 -16.81 -2.61 0.48
CA SER A 217 -16.05 -2.54 -0.79
C SER A 217 -14.59 -2.95 -0.56
N PRO A 218 -14.31 -4.25 -0.30
CA PRO A 218 -12.95 -4.69 -0.02
C PRO A 218 -12.02 -4.41 -1.21
N PRO A 219 -10.73 -4.11 -0.96
CA PRO A 219 -9.76 -3.85 -2.01
C PRO A 219 -9.72 -4.99 -3.02
N LEU A 220 -9.64 -4.64 -4.31
CA LEU A 220 -9.46 -5.64 -5.36
C LEU A 220 -8.09 -6.32 -5.16
N PRO A 221 -8.03 -7.65 -5.25
CA PRO A 221 -6.76 -8.34 -5.12
C PRO A 221 -5.83 -8.02 -6.28
N HIS A 222 -4.53 -7.92 -5.99
CA HIS A 222 -3.52 -7.66 -7.00
C HIS A 222 -3.34 -8.90 -7.90
N PRO A 223 -3.49 -8.79 -9.22
CA PRO A 223 -3.39 -9.95 -10.10
C PRO A 223 -1.94 -10.43 -10.20
N VAL A 224 -1.72 -11.73 -9.95
CA VAL A 224 -0.38 -12.34 -10.04
C VAL A 224 0.13 -12.44 -11.48
N PHE A 225 -0.77 -12.68 -12.46
CA PHE A 225 -0.43 -12.70 -13.89
C PHE A 225 -1.20 -11.65 -14.65
N GLY A 226 -0.46 -10.85 -15.41
CA GLY A 226 -0.96 -9.89 -16.38
C GLY A 226 -1.67 -8.68 -15.79
N LEU A 227 -1.32 -7.50 -16.30
CA LEU A 227 -2.13 -6.27 -16.29
C LEU A 227 -3.47 -6.40 -17.07
N ARG A 228 -3.90 -7.64 -17.39
CA ARG A 228 -5.00 -7.93 -18.33
C ARG A 228 -5.90 -9.10 -17.94
N ASN A 229 -5.89 -9.54 -16.68
CA ASN A 229 -6.76 -10.63 -16.25
C ASN A 229 -7.85 -10.15 -15.28
N LEU A 230 -9.00 -9.75 -15.84
CA LEU A 230 -10.26 -9.43 -15.15
C LEU A 230 -10.83 -10.56 -14.24
N ARG A 231 -10.22 -11.75 -14.23
CA ARG A 231 -10.87 -13.00 -13.74
C ARG A 231 -10.27 -13.63 -12.47
N TYR A 232 -9.38 -12.95 -11.75
CA TYR A 232 -8.96 -13.40 -10.40
C TYR A 232 -9.94 -12.97 -9.27
N ARG A 233 -10.93 -12.12 -9.60
CA ARG A 233 -11.95 -11.53 -8.68
C ARG A 233 -12.77 -12.53 -7.84
N THR A 234 -12.94 -13.76 -8.30
CA THR A 234 -13.91 -14.72 -7.72
C THR A 234 -13.29 -15.81 -6.84
N LEU A 235 -11.98 -16.06 -6.94
CA LEU A 235 -11.34 -17.12 -6.14
C LEU A 235 -11.04 -16.65 -4.71
N GLN A 236 -10.47 -15.45 -4.55
CA GLN A 236 -10.23 -14.86 -3.22
C GLN A 236 -11.53 -14.63 -2.45
N ARG A 237 -12.60 -14.23 -3.14
CA ARG A 237 -13.93 -14.03 -2.52
C ARG A 237 -14.58 -15.33 -2.00
N ARG A 238 -14.15 -16.49 -2.51
CA ARG A 238 -14.62 -17.82 -2.02
C ARG A 238 -13.71 -18.40 -0.95
N LEU A 239 -12.39 -18.17 -1.03
CA LEU A 239 -11.46 -18.52 0.03
C LEU A 239 -11.78 -17.72 1.30
N SER A 240 -11.99 -16.40 1.19
CA SER A 240 -12.38 -15.55 2.31
C SER A 240 -13.72 -15.94 2.97
N ARG A 241 -14.67 -16.50 2.21
CA ARG A 241 -15.93 -17.02 2.76
C ARG A 241 -15.77 -18.35 3.49
N THR A 242 -14.81 -19.18 3.12
CA THR A 242 -14.52 -20.45 3.81
C THR A 242 -13.66 -20.17 5.06
N ASP A 243 -12.79 -19.16 4.99
CA ASP A 243 -12.01 -18.64 6.12
C ASP A 243 -12.91 -18.00 7.19
N SER A 244 -13.99 -17.31 6.79
CA SER A 244 -14.92 -16.67 7.73
C SER A 244 -15.57 -17.66 8.71
N ASP A 245 -15.88 -18.89 8.30
CA ASP A 245 -16.50 -19.89 9.20
C ASP A 245 -15.50 -20.48 10.21
N ALA A 246 -14.24 -20.69 9.81
CA ALA A 246 -13.16 -21.13 10.70
C ALA A 246 -12.63 -19.99 11.60
N MET A 247 -12.61 -18.76 11.09
CA MET A 247 -12.28 -17.52 11.82
C MET A 247 -13.36 -17.15 12.82
N ASN A 248 -14.65 -17.29 12.45
CA ASN A 248 -15.75 -17.17 13.40
C ASN A 248 -15.61 -18.22 14.50
N ALA A 249 -15.19 -19.45 14.22
CA ALA A 249 -14.89 -20.43 15.25
C ALA A 249 -13.71 -20.02 16.16
N ARG A 250 -12.66 -19.35 15.64
CA ARG A 250 -11.59 -18.75 16.48
C ARG A 250 -12.09 -17.58 17.31
N LYS A 251 -12.89 -16.67 16.73
CA LYS A 251 -13.53 -15.53 17.40
C LYS A 251 -14.51 -15.98 18.49
N LEU A 252 -15.24 -17.07 18.25
CA LEU A 252 -16.14 -17.75 19.19
C LEU A 252 -15.36 -18.52 20.26
N ALA A 253 -14.18 -19.09 19.95
CA ALA A 253 -13.31 -19.72 20.95
C ALA A 253 -12.76 -18.71 21.99
N PHE A 254 -12.82 -17.40 21.69
CA PHE A 254 -12.51 -16.32 22.62
C PHE A 254 -13.72 -15.77 23.40
N GLU A 255 -14.92 -16.34 23.25
CA GLU A 255 -16.10 -15.92 24.03
C GLU A 255 -15.95 -16.16 25.55
N SER A 256 -15.00 -17.01 25.96
CA SER A 256 -14.59 -17.18 27.36
C SER A 256 -13.07 -17.03 27.49
N PRO A 257 -12.56 -15.83 27.84
CA PRO A 257 -11.14 -15.59 28.11
C PRO A 257 -10.53 -16.54 29.16
N ARG A 258 -11.37 -17.14 30.03
CA ARG A 258 -10.96 -18.15 31.02
C ARG A 258 -10.63 -19.50 30.39
N ASP A 259 -11.47 -20.00 29.49
CA ASP A 259 -11.29 -21.33 28.88
C ASP A 259 -10.08 -21.34 27.94
N PHE A 260 -9.87 -20.21 27.27
CA PHE A 260 -8.66 -19.97 26.48
C PHE A 260 -7.38 -20.02 27.33
N LYS A 261 -7.32 -19.26 28.43
CA LYS A 261 -6.16 -19.25 29.35
C LYS A 261 -5.89 -20.62 29.96
N TYR A 262 -6.95 -21.37 30.25
CA TYR A 262 -6.83 -22.75 30.73
C TYR A 262 -6.17 -23.65 29.69
N THR A 263 -6.58 -23.56 28.42
CA THR A 263 -6.02 -24.36 27.31
C THR A 263 -4.52 -24.08 27.11
N VAL A 264 -4.09 -22.82 27.25
CA VAL A 264 -2.66 -22.45 27.18
C VAL A 264 -1.87 -23.08 28.34
N LEU A 265 -2.38 -22.98 29.57
CA LEU A 265 -1.74 -23.60 30.73
C LEU A 265 -1.68 -25.12 30.63
N GLU A 266 -2.75 -25.75 30.14
CA GLU A 266 -2.78 -27.19 29.88
C GLU A 266 -1.69 -27.59 28.90
N SER A 267 -1.51 -26.86 27.80
CA SER A 267 -0.42 -27.08 26.85
C SER A 267 0.97 -26.93 27.51
N MET A 268 1.17 -25.86 28.30
CA MET A 268 2.45 -25.62 29.00
C MET A 268 2.81 -26.74 29.97
N VAL A 269 1.83 -27.18 30.77
CA VAL A 269 1.98 -28.22 31.77
C VAL A 269 2.20 -29.58 31.08
N ARG A 270 1.48 -29.90 30.01
CA ARG A 270 1.74 -31.12 29.23
C ARG A 270 3.14 -31.14 28.63
N ASN A 271 3.62 -30.01 28.12
CA ASN A 271 5.00 -29.89 27.62
C ASN A 271 6.06 -30.04 28.73
N ALA A 272 5.69 -29.78 29.99
CA ALA A 272 6.53 -30.04 31.16
C ALA A 272 6.53 -31.51 31.62
N GLY A 273 5.80 -32.40 30.93
CA GLY A 273 5.81 -33.85 31.15
C GLY A 273 4.59 -34.40 31.91
N TYR A 274 3.57 -33.58 32.18
CA TYR A 274 2.35 -34.05 32.87
C TYR A 274 1.37 -34.71 31.89
N THR A 275 0.72 -35.79 32.34
CA THR A 275 -0.32 -36.46 31.55
C THR A 275 -1.64 -35.67 31.53
N GLN A 276 -2.55 -36.01 30.62
CA GLN A 276 -3.85 -35.34 30.51
C GLN A 276 -4.66 -35.41 31.82
N ASP A 277 -4.60 -36.53 32.52
CA ASP A 277 -5.29 -36.72 33.81
C ASP A 277 -4.67 -35.87 34.93
N GLN A 278 -3.37 -35.57 34.84
CA GLN A 278 -2.62 -34.78 35.82
C GLN A 278 -2.64 -33.27 35.53
N ALA A 279 -3.00 -32.88 34.31
CA ALA A 279 -2.92 -31.49 33.86
C ALA A 279 -3.75 -30.56 34.75
N ARG A 280 -4.94 -30.98 35.17
CA ARG A 280 -5.81 -30.17 36.03
C ARG A 280 -5.18 -29.81 37.37
N ASP A 281 -4.59 -30.80 38.05
CA ASP A 281 -3.96 -30.62 39.35
C ASP A 281 -2.66 -29.81 39.24
N ALA A 282 -1.89 -30.06 38.18
CA ALA A 282 -0.68 -29.32 37.88
C ALA A 282 -0.95 -27.84 37.51
N ILE A 283 -2.04 -27.55 36.78
CA ILE A 283 -2.48 -26.16 36.55
C ILE A 283 -2.87 -25.49 37.88
N ALA A 284 -3.62 -26.18 38.74
CA ALA A 284 -3.98 -25.63 40.05
C ALA A 284 -2.74 -25.35 40.92
N MET A 285 -1.76 -26.26 40.88
CA MET A 285 -0.48 -26.09 41.56
C MET A 285 0.30 -24.88 41.02
N LEU A 286 0.42 -24.74 39.70
CA LEU A 286 1.08 -23.59 39.05
C LEU A 286 0.43 -22.27 39.48
N LEU A 287 -0.90 -22.17 39.38
CA LEU A 287 -1.66 -20.98 39.78
C LEU A 287 -1.45 -20.65 41.28
N SER A 288 -1.48 -21.66 42.15
CA SER A 288 -1.24 -21.47 43.58
C SER A 288 0.21 -21.05 43.90
N THR A 289 1.18 -21.57 43.15
CA THR A 289 2.62 -21.31 43.37
C THR A 289 2.97 -19.87 43.00
N GLU A 290 2.36 -19.35 41.93
CA GLU A 290 2.54 -17.98 41.46
C GLU A 290 1.60 -16.96 42.12
N ASN A 291 0.68 -17.43 42.99
CA ASN A 291 -0.38 -16.62 43.59
C ASN A 291 -1.21 -15.85 42.54
N VAL A 292 -1.52 -16.52 41.43
CA VAL A 292 -2.33 -15.99 40.32
C VAL A 292 -3.54 -16.87 40.08
N SER A 293 -4.55 -16.29 39.44
CA SER A 293 -5.80 -16.91 39.03
C SER A 293 -5.89 -16.93 37.50
N LEU A 294 -6.78 -17.76 36.95
CA LEU A 294 -7.09 -17.74 35.51
C LEU A 294 -7.55 -16.36 35.01
N THR A 295 -8.03 -15.47 35.89
CA THR A 295 -8.47 -14.12 35.49
C THR A 295 -7.31 -13.13 35.36
N ASN A 296 -6.34 -13.16 36.27
CA ASN A 296 -5.25 -12.18 36.33
C ASN A 296 -3.91 -12.70 35.77
N ILE A 297 -3.80 -13.98 35.40
CA ILE A 297 -2.61 -14.53 34.75
C ILE A 297 -2.37 -13.88 33.38
N ASP A 298 -1.16 -13.37 33.18
CA ASP A 298 -0.73 -12.70 31.95
C ASP A 298 0.10 -13.66 31.07
N PHE A 299 -0.28 -13.83 29.80
CA PHE A 299 0.43 -14.64 28.80
C PHE A 299 0.97 -13.81 27.64
N ASP A 300 0.46 -12.59 27.48
CA ASP A 300 0.69 -11.71 26.34
C ASP A 300 0.38 -10.31 26.85
N GLU A 301 1.40 -9.45 26.93
CA GLU A 301 1.50 -8.14 27.62
C GLU A 301 0.42 -7.09 27.29
N ARG A 302 -0.73 -7.45 26.70
CA ARG A 302 -1.90 -6.57 26.52
C ARG A 302 -2.30 -5.87 27.82
N THR A 303 -2.15 -6.54 28.97
CA THR A 303 -2.44 -5.95 30.28
C THR A 303 -1.30 -5.07 30.78
N ALA A 304 -0.03 -5.43 30.51
CA ALA A 304 1.15 -4.66 30.92
C ALA A 304 1.35 -3.37 30.11
N ALA A 305 1.06 -3.36 28.80
CA ALA A 305 1.10 -2.16 27.96
C ALA A 305 0.02 -1.13 28.37
N ALA A 306 -1.17 -1.61 28.78
CA ALA A 306 -2.21 -0.78 29.36
C ALA A 306 -1.80 -0.20 30.73
N ALA A 307 -1.07 -0.98 31.55
CA ALA A 307 -0.52 -0.51 32.83
C ALA A 307 0.63 0.50 32.66
N ALA A 308 1.48 0.34 31.64
CA ALA A 308 2.57 1.28 31.33
C ALA A 308 2.08 2.62 30.77
N ALA A 309 0.99 2.61 29.98
CA ALA A 309 0.33 3.83 29.50
C ALA A 309 -0.25 4.68 30.65
N LEU A 310 -0.67 4.04 31.74
CA LEU A 310 -1.11 4.70 32.98
C LEU A 310 0.04 5.27 33.83
N ALA A 311 1.29 4.82 33.60
CA ALA A 311 2.45 5.16 34.43
C ALA A 311 3.28 6.34 33.88
N SER A 312 3.01 6.83 32.66
CA SER A 312 3.71 7.98 32.07
C SER A 312 3.07 9.31 32.50
N PRO A 313 3.76 10.18 33.27
CA PRO A 313 3.17 11.43 33.76
C PRO A 313 3.22 12.62 32.79
N GLU A 314 3.73 12.46 31.56
CA GLU A 314 4.02 13.59 30.68
C GLU A 314 3.32 13.48 29.32
N GLY A 315 2.16 14.15 29.20
CA GLY A 315 1.37 14.19 27.96
C GLY A 315 0.00 14.87 28.06
N GLN A 316 -0.04 16.07 28.67
CA GLN A 316 -1.07 17.14 28.60
C GLN A 316 -2.54 16.81 28.22
N GLY A 317 -3.43 16.99 29.21
CA GLY A 317 -4.49 17.99 29.14
C GLY A 317 -5.84 17.59 28.55
N THR A 318 -6.61 16.74 29.24
CA THR A 318 -8.07 16.69 29.10
C THR A 318 -8.75 16.54 30.48
N ASP A 319 -9.64 17.49 30.76
CA ASP A 319 -10.67 17.60 31.79
C ASP A 319 -10.54 16.82 33.12
N ARG A 320 -10.10 17.56 34.15
CA ARG A 320 -10.25 17.24 35.58
C ARG A 320 -11.71 17.37 36.07
N SER A 321 -12.65 16.68 35.44
CA SER A 321 -14.08 16.75 35.84
C SER A 321 -14.71 15.41 36.23
N THR A 322 -13.99 14.29 36.17
CA THR A 322 -14.52 12.95 36.54
C THR A 322 -13.89 12.32 37.79
N LEU A 323 -13.04 13.04 38.54
CA LEU A 323 -12.38 12.55 39.76
C LEU A 323 -12.87 13.23 41.05
N HIS A 324 -14.15 13.58 41.15
CA HIS A 324 -14.72 14.18 42.36
C HIS A 324 -15.98 13.50 42.88
N HIS A 325 -16.08 12.17 42.76
CA HIS A 325 -17.11 11.43 43.50
C HIS A 325 -16.72 10.01 43.91
N VAL A 326 -15.50 9.75 44.40
CA VAL A 326 -15.24 8.60 45.27
C VAL A 326 -14.15 8.95 46.28
N ASN A 327 -14.50 9.74 47.29
CA ASN A 327 -13.65 9.92 48.46
C ASN A 327 -14.51 9.69 49.70
N ALA A 328 -14.83 8.42 49.97
CA ALA A 328 -15.34 7.98 51.26
C ALA A 328 -15.20 6.46 51.41
N ALA A 329 -14.68 6.06 52.58
CA ALA A 329 -14.61 4.72 53.16
C ALA A 329 -13.45 3.81 52.72
N LEU A 330 -12.38 3.90 53.51
CA LEU A 330 -11.41 2.83 53.77
C LEU A 330 -12.14 1.51 54.09
N ASN A 331 -11.91 0.46 53.28
CA ASN A 331 -11.97 -0.95 53.68
C ASN A 331 -11.30 -1.83 52.60
N GLN A 332 -10.60 -2.88 53.05
CA GLN A 332 -9.55 -3.66 52.39
C GLN A 332 -9.97 -4.62 51.24
N ASP A 333 -11.08 -4.40 50.54
CA ASP A 333 -11.55 -5.28 49.44
C ASP A 333 -11.49 -4.62 48.05
N HIS A 334 -10.64 -3.60 47.84
CA HIS A 334 -10.76 -2.68 46.71
C HIS A 334 -9.88 -2.96 45.48
N ASP A 335 -8.91 -3.88 45.52
CA ASP A 335 -7.97 -4.04 44.39
C ASP A 335 -8.60 -4.74 43.17
N ASP A 336 -9.48 -5.73 43.37
CA ASP A 336 -10.08 -6.47 42.25
C ASP A 336 -11.15 -5.66 41.51
N ASN A 337 -11.89 -4.79 42.20
CA ASN A 337 -12.99 -4.02 41.60
C ASN A 337 -12.50 -2.70 40.99
N PHE A 338 -11.46 -2.09 41.56
CA PHE A 338 -10.78 -0.92 40.98
C PHE A 338 -10.05 -1.30 39.69
N THR A 339 -9.32 -2.42 39.70
CA THR A 339 -8.67 -2.96 38.50
C THR A 339 -9.71 -3.37 37.44
N ARG A 340 -10.82 -4.00 37.82
CA ARG A 340 -11.90 -4.38 36.89
C ARG A 340 -12.63 -3.17 36.29
N ASN A 341 -12.86 -2.11 37.05
CA ASN A 341 -13.49 -0.88 36.56
C ASN A 341 -12.55 -0.03 35.71
N ILE A 342 -11.24 -0.04 35.99
CA ILE A 342 -10.22 0.59 35.12
C ILE A 342 -10.02 -0.23 33.84
N VAL A 343 -10.02 -1.56 33.90
CA VAL A 343 -9.98 -2.43 32.71
C VAL A 343 -11.26 -2.29 31.89
N ALA A 344 -12.43 -2.10 32.51
CA ALA A 344 -13.68 -1.81 31.80
C ALA A 344 -13.68 -0.40 31.18
N ALA A 345 -13.19 0.62 31.89
CA ALA A 345 -13.06 1.99 31.37
C ALA A 345 -11.95 2.13 30.31
N LEU A 346 -10.90 1.30 30.38
CA LEU A 346 -9.85 1.17 29.37
C LEU A 346 -10.28 0.32 28.18
N ASN A 347 -11.13 -0.69 28.38
CA ASN A 347 -11.81 -1.35 27.26
C ASN A 347 -12.74 -0.38 26.53
N ASP A 348 -13.19 0.70 27.18
CA ASP A 348 -13.93 1.83 26.59
C ASP A 348 -13.01 2.91 25.95
N THR A 349 -11.74 3.04 26.36
CA THR A 349 -10.77 4.02 25.77
C THR A 349 -9.76 3.41 24.77
N THR A 350 -9.55 2.09 24.80
CA THR A 350 -8.89 1.28 23.76
C THR A 350 -9.91 0.56 22.85
N ALA A 351 -11.19 0.94 22.98
CA ALA A 351 -12.32 0.39 22.26
C ALA A 351 -12.23 0.66 20.75
N GLY A 352 -12.13 -0.42 19.95
CA GLY A 352 -12.67 -0.41 18.60
C GLY A 352 -11.90 -1.24 17.57
N HIS A 353 -10.56 -1.28 17.64
CA HIS A 353 -9.75 -1.74 16.50
C HIS A 353 -8.64 -2.74 16.90
N PRO A 354 -8.72 -4.01 16.45
CA PRO A 354 -7.78 -5.09 16.83
C PRO A 354 -6.40 -4.96 16.17
N LEU A 355 -6.32 -4.33 15.00
CA LEU A 355 -5.08 -4.01 14.32
C LEU A 355 -4.90 -2.50 14.29
N GLN A 356 -3.87 -2.00 14.97
CA GLN A 356 -3.49 -0.58 14.95
C GLN A 356 -2.12 -0.47 14.27
N PRO A 357 -2.07 -0.17 12.95
CA PRO A 357 -0.81 -0.14 12.19
C PRO A 357 0.32 0.67 12.83
N ARG A 358 -0.01 1.77 13.52
CA ARG A 358 0.98 2.60 14.23
C ARG A 358 1.56 1.94 15.47
N ASN A 359 0.76 1.14 16.19
CA ASN A 359 1.12 0.59 17.49
C ASN A 359 0.80 -0.91 17.49
N LEU A 360 1.65 -1.70 16.83
CA LEU A 360 1.47 -3.15 16.80
C LEU A 360 1.70 -3.77 18.19
N THR A 361 0.88 -4.77 18.52
CA THR A 361 1.10 -5.65 19.67
C THR A 361 2.35 -6.50 19.46
N ARG A 362 2.87 -7.08 20.54
CA ARG A 362 4.02 -7.99 20.46
C ARG A 362 3.75 -9.18 19.55
N GLY A 363 2.60 -9.86 19.70
CA GLY A 363 2.22 -10.98 18.83
C GLY A 363 2.16 -10.60 17.35
N GLN A 364 1.65 -9.40 17.04
CA GLN A 364 1.64 -8.85 15.68
C GLN A 364 3.06 -8.65 15.15
N LYS A 365 3.96 -8.06 15.94
CA LYS A 365 5.37 -7.88 15.56
C LYS A 365 6.07 -9.22 15.35
N GLU A 366 5.90 -10.17 16.25
CA GLU A 366 6.46 -11.52 16.14
C GLU A 366 5.96 -12.25 14.89
N MET A 367 4.68 -12.13 14.57
CA MET A 367 4.11 -12.71 13.35
C MET A 367 4.69 -12.09 12.08
N LEU A 368 4.84 -10.75 12.03
CA LEU A 368 5.49 -10.07 10.90
C LEU A 368 6.97 -10.47 10.74
N LEU A 369 7.69 -10.60 11.86
CA LEU A 369 9.09 -11.04 11.86
C LEU A 369 9.23 -12.44 11.25
N GLU A 370 8.45 -13.41 11.73
CA GLU A 370 8.53 -14.78 11.24
C GLU A 370 8.04 -14.92 9.79
N LEU A 371 7.08 -14.09 9.36
CA LEU A 371 6.65 -14.04 7.97
C LEU A 371 7.73 -13.45 7.05
N GLU A 372 8.48 -12.44 7.51
CA GLU A 372 9.66 -11.92 6.78
C GLU A 372 10.73 -13.00 6.59
N TRP A 373 10.99 -13.82 7.61
CA TRP A 373 11.92 -14.95 7.48
C TRP A 373 11.44 -15.98 6.45
N ALA A 374 10.17 -16.38 6.51
CA ALA A 374 9.57 -17.31 5.55
C ALA A 374 9.62 -16.76 4.11
N HIS A 375 9.37 -15.45 3.92
CA HIS A 375 9.52 -14.78 2.64
C HIS A 375 10.95 -14.84 2.11
N ARG A 376 11.90 -14.52 2.97
CA ARG A 376 13.31 -14.52 2.62
C ARG A 376 13.75 -15.91 2.16
N ALA A 377 13.40 -16.97 2.89
CA ALA A 377 13.62 -18.36 2.50
C ALA A 377 12.99 -18.67 1.12
N LEU A 378 11.71 -18.31 0.95
CA LEU A 378 10.95 -18.59 -0.28
C LEU A 378 11.56 -17.92 -1.52
N ILE A 379 11.85 -16.63 -1.43
CA ILE A 379 12.39 -15.85 -2.55
C ILE A 379 13.82 -16.32 -2.89
N GLN A 380 14.64 -16.60 -1.87
CA GLN A 380 15.99 -17.12 -2.09
C GLN A 380 15.97 -18.48 -2.79
N SER A 381 15.18 -19.44 -2.28
CA SER A 381 15.01 -20.75 -2.91
C SER A 381 14.44 -20.63 -4.32
N TYR A 382 13.48 -19.74 -4.54
CA TYR A 382 12.92 -19.48 -5.88
C TYR A 382 13.98 -18.98 -6.86
N VAL A 383 14.75 -17.95 -6.49
CA VAL A 383 15.83 -17.42 -7.32
C VAL A 383 16.89 -18.49 -7.63
N ILE A 384 17.30 -19.29 -6.65
CA ILE A 384 18.28 -20.37 -6.85
C ILE A 384 17.71 -21.47 -7.77
N ALA A 385 16.49 -21.91 -7.50
CA ALA A 385 15.82 -22.95 -8.29
C ALA A 385 15.60 -22.50 -9.75
N LEU A 386 15.36 -21.21 -9.97
CA LEU A 386 15.28 -20.64 -11.31
C LEU A 386 16.61 -20.71 -12.05
N ILE A 387 17.69 -20.23 -11.42
CA ILE A 387 19.04 -20.25 -12.01
C ILE A 387 19.45 -21.66 -12.40
N ASP A 388 19.22 -22.62 -11.50
CA ASP A 388 19.60 -24.01 -11.71
C ASP A 388 18.82 -24.65 -12.87
N ASN A 389 17.50 -24.44 -12.93
CA ASN A 389 16.68 -24.98 -14.01
C ASN A 389 16.96 -24.28 -15.35
N ALA A 390 17.27 -22.99 -15.32
CA ALA A 390 17.64 -22.25 -16.52
C ALA A 390 18.96 -22.78 -17.12
N ARG A 391 19.96 -23.10 -16.28
CA ARG A 391 21.21 -23.75 -16.71
C ARG A 391 21.00 -25.13 -17.33
N LEU A 392 19.93 -25.82 -16.95
CA LEU A 392 19.53 -27.11 -17.52
C LEU A 392 18.65 -26.97 -18.78
N ASN A 393 18.45 -25.75 -19.29
CA ASN A 393 17.59 -25.43 -20.42
C ASN A 393 16.10 -25.78 -20.21
N SER A 394 15.64 -25.86 -18.95
CA SER A 394 14.24 -26.14 -18.63
C SER A 394 13.30 -24.98 -19.01
N PHE A 395 13.83 -23.77 -19.23
CA PHE A 395 13.07 -22.53 -19.45
C PHE A 395 13.24 -21.92 -20.85
N ASN A 396 13.48 -22.75 -21.87
CA ASN A 396 13.66 -22.26 -23.25
C ASN A 396 12.45 -21.47 -23.80
N SER A 397 11.25 -21.71 -23.26
CA SER A 397 10.01 -21.02 -23.67
C SER A 397 9.69 -19.80 -22.81
N LEU A 398 10.49 -19.51 -21.76
CA LEU A 398 10.21 -18.46 -20.80
C LEU A 398 10.49 -17.09 -21.42
N THR A 399 9.45 -16.28 -21.57
CA THR A 399 9.55 -14.93 -22.14
C THR A 399 9.24 -13.83 -21.13
N THR A 400 8.59 -14.16 -20.02
CA THR A 400 8.06 -13.17 -19.07
C THR A 400 8.34 -13.54 -17.62
N LEU A 401 8.81 -12.55 -16.86
CA LEU A 401 8.96 -12.63 -15.41
C LEU A 401 8.06 -11.55 -14.78
N THR A 402 7.14 -11.97 -13.92
CA THR A 402 6.15 -11.09 -13.28
C THR A 402 6.31 -11.13 -11.76
N ILE A 403 6.94 -10.11 -11.19
CA ILE A 403 6.97 -9.90 -9.73
C ILE A 403 5.78 -9.00 -9.40
N ALA A 404 4.67 -9.63 -8.99
CA ALA A 404 3.39 -8.97 -8.76
C ALA A 404 3.30 -8.25 -7.40
N LYS A 405 4.08 -8.72 -6.42
CA LYS A 405 4.34 -8.03 -5.15
C LYS A 405 5.70 -8.46 -4.63
N ILE A 406 6.49 -7.52 -4.12
CA ILE A 406 7.68 -7.81 -3.33
C ILE A 406 7.97 -6.66 -2.37
N PRO A 407 8.26 -6.92 -1.08
CA PRO A 407 8.75 -5.89 -0.15
C PRO A 407 10.07 -5.30 -0.63
N SER A 408 10.29 -4.00 -0.43
CA SER A 408 11.48 -3.34 -0.96
C SER A 408 12.77 -3.87 -0.32
N SER A 409 12.70 -4.33 0.92
CA SER A 409 13.75 -5.05 1.65
C SER A 409 14.18 -6.37 1.01
N HIS A 410 13.39 -6.97 0.12
CA HIS A 410 13.75 -8.23 -0.56
C HIS A 410 14.28 -8.05 -2.00
N ILE A 411 14.26 -6.82 -2.52
CA ILE A 411 14.73 -6.50 -3.89
C ILE A 411 16.19 -6.94 -4.12
N PHE A 412 17.03 -6.90 -3.09
CA PHE A 412 18.45 -7.30 -3.20
C PHE A 412 18.64 -8.75 -3.65
N MET A 413 17.65 -9.63 -3.44
CA MET A 413 17.74 -11.04 -3.85
C MET A 413 17.78 -11.21 -5.37
N PHE A 414 17.29 -10.22 -6.12
CA PHE A 414 17.34 -10.16 -7.58
C PHE A 414 18.58 -9.41 -8.11
N GLN A 415 19.41 -8.84 -7.24
CA GLN A 415 20.68 -8.16 -7.60
C GLN A 415 21.83 -9.16 -7.76
N ARG A 416 21.53 -10.32 -8.34
CA ARG A 416 22.48 -11.39 -8.64
C ARG A 416 22.84 -11.32 -10.13
N PRO A 417 24.12 -11.14 -10.50
CA PRO A 417 24.52 -11.06 -11.90
C PRO A 417 24.22 -12.34 -12.71
N ASP A 418 24.25 -13.51 -12.07
CA ASP A 418 23.99 -14.80 -12.71
C ASP A 418 22.50 -15.07 -12.92
N PHE A 419 21.62 -14.45 -12.13
CA PHE A 419 20.17 -14.59 -12.27
C PHE A 419 19.69 -14.16 -13.66
N TRP A 420 19.93 -12.89 -14.01
CA TRP A 420 19.45 -12.32 -15.27
C TRP A 420 20.09 -12.97 -16.50
N ARG A 421 21.39 -13.25 -16.44
CA ARG A 421 22.14 -13.92 -17.52
C ARG A 421 21.69 -15.35 -17.76
N SER A 422 21.13 -16.02 -16.75
CA SER A 422 20.63 -17.39 -16.89
C SER A 422 19.34 -17.48 -17.71
N LEU A 423 18.64 -16.36 -17.94
CA LEU A 423 17.34 -16.32 -18.62
C LEU A 423 17.45 -15.61 -19.99
N PRO A 424 18.11 -16.21 -21.00
CA PRO A 424 18.41 -15.54 -22.27
C PRO A 424 17.17 -15.27 -23.14
N SER A 425 16.10 -16.03 -22.97
CA SER A 425 14.84 -15.88 -23.70
C SER A 425 13.89 -14.84 -23.09
N LEU A 426 14.24 -14.27 -21.93
CA LEU A 426 13.38 -13.33 -21.20
C LEU A 426 13.28 -12.00 -21.95
N THR A 427 12.07 -11.63 -22.39
CA THR A 427 11.83 -10.38 -23.13
C THR A 427 11.03 -9.36 -22.33
N ASN A 428 10.27 -9.82 -21.34
CA ASN A 428 9.30 -9.02 -20.60
C ASN A 428 9.55 -9.14 -19.09
N VAL A 429 9.64 -8.00 -18.41
CA VAL A 429 9.75 -7.93 -16.95
C VAL A 429 8.69 -7.00 -16.41
N ALA A 430 7.92 -7.48 -15.44
CA ALA A 430 7.03 -6.66 -14.62
C ALA A 430 7.50 -6.71 -13.17
N LEU A 431 7.66 -5.53 -12.55
CA LEU A 431 8.14 -5.37 -11.19
C LEU A 431 7.21 -4.44 -10.42
N ALA A 432 6.47 -5.02 -9.48
CA ALA A 432 5.57 -4.31 -8.58
C ALA A 432 6.11 -4.41 -7.15
N VAL A 433 6.46 -3.27 -6.56
CA VAL A 433 7.19 -3.22 -5.29
C VAL A 433 6.31 -2.63 -4.19
N VAL A 434 6.18 -3.37 -3.10
CA VAL A 434 5.60 -2.88 -1.85
C VAL A 434 6.70 -2.09 -1.14
N ALA A 435 6.50 -0.78 -1.00
CA ALA A 435 7.44 0.04 -0.25
C ALA A 435 7.34 -0.29 1.24
N ASP A 436 8.47 -0.56 1.89
CA ASP A 436 8.49 -0.86 3.32
C ASP A 436 8.19 0.41 4.13
N TRP A 437 7.37 0.26 5.16
CA TRP A 437 7.07 1.31 6.14
C TRP A 437 7.62 1.01 7.53
N ARG A 438 8.02 -0.25 7.72
CA ARG A 438 8.63 -0.72 8.95
C ARG A 438 9.70 -1.76 8.66
N GLN A 439 10.58 -1.92 9.62
CA GLN A 439 11.52 -3.02 9.72
C GLN A 439 11.30 -3.71 11.06
N VAL A 440 11.09 -5.02 11.02
CA VAL A 440 10.92 -5.83 12.22
C VAL A 440 12.19 -6.63 12.44
N ALA A 441 12.76 -6.58 13.64
CA ALA A 441 14.00 -7.25 13.96
C ALA A 441 13.97 -7.89 15.35
N LYS A 442 14.66 -9.03 15.48
CA LYS A 442 14.93 -9.66 16.76
C LYS A 442 16.19 -9.06 17.36
N VAL A 443 16.04 -8.30 18.46
CA VAL A 443 17.18 -7.64 19.13
C VAL A 443 17.73 -8.50 20.27
N ALA A 444 16.84 -9.23 20.97
CA ALA A 444 17.20 -10.14 22.05
C ALA A 444 16.20 -11.32 22.10
N PRO A 445 16.48 -12.40 22.84
CA PRO A 445 15.50 -13.47 23.05
C PRO A 445 14.19 -12.92 23.61
N GLY A 446 13.09 -13.13 22.89
CA GLY A 446 11.76 -12.64 23.27
C GLY A 446 11.54 -11.12 23.10
N CYS A 447 12.50 -10.38 22.54
CA CYS A 447 12.37 -8.95 22.25
C CYS A 447 12.37 -8.72 20.74
N VAL A 448 11.23 -8.26 20.22
CA VAL A 448 11.06 -7.89 18.81
C VAL A 448 10.85 -6.38 18.72
N GLU A 449 11.72 -5.73 17.96
CA GLU A 449 11.64 -4.31 17.67
C GLU A 449 10.88 -4.09 16.35
N ASP A 450 10.09 -3.02 16.32
CA ASP A 450 9.39 -2.53 15.15
C ASP A 450 9.84 -1.08 14.92
N THR A 451 10.71 -0.88 13.93
CA THR A 451 11.30 0.41 13.60
C THR A 451 10.63 0.97 12.35
N PHE A 452 10.11 2.19 12.40
CA PHE A 452 9.59 2.87 11.22
C PHE A 452 10.70 3.18 10.23
N VAL A 453 10.46 2.91 8.95
CA VAL A 453 11.36 3.25 7.85
C VAL A 453 10.64 4.12 6.83
N SER A 454 11.38 4.96 6.11
CA SER A 454 10.77 5.78 5.07
C SER A 454 10.47 4.90 3.85
N PRO A 455 9.23 4.92 3.32
CA PRO A 455 8.93 4.23 2.07
C PRO A 455 9.74 4.79 0.89
N VAL A 456 10.22 6.04 0.96
CA VAL A 456 11.08 6.67 -0.06
C VAL A 456 12.44 5.96 -0.19
N ASP A 457 12.96 5.37 0.89
CA ASP A 457 14.23 4.60 0.88
C ASP A 457 14.20 3.42 -0.11
N SER A 458 12.99 2.97 -0.47
CA SER A 458 12.75 1.90 -1.44
C SER A 458 13.22 2.28 -2.86
N VAL A 459 13.17 3.57 -3.23
CA VAL A 459 13.44 4.04 -4.59
C VAL A 459 14.87 3.71 -5.01
N THR A 460 15.84 3.96 -4.13
CA THR A 460 17.26 3.69 -4.41
C THR A 460 17.56 2.21 -4.58
N LYS A 461 16.87 1.33 -3.82
CA LYS A 461 17.00 -0.14 -3.96
C LYS A 461 16.56 -0.60 -5.35
N VAL A 462 15.43 -0.08 -5.83
CA VAL A 462 14.87 -0.39 -7.15
C VAL A 462 15.71 0.21 -8.27
N HIS A 463 16.12 1.48 -8.15
CA HIS A 463 16.96 2.15 -9.13
C HIS A 463 18.25 1.33 -9.40
N ARG A 464 18.93 0.86 -8.35
CA ARG A 464 20.10 -0.03 -8.47
C ARG A 464 19.78 -1.34 -9.18
N LEU A 465 18.65 -1.98 -8.88
CA LEU A 465 18.26 -3.20 -9.60
C LEU A 465 18.09 -2.92 -11.11
N LEU A 466 17.39 -1.85 -11.47
CA LEU A 466 17.13 -1.52 -12.87
C LEU A 466 18.43 -1.12 -13.59
N GLN A 467 19.22 -0.23 -13.01
CA GLN A 467 20.46 0.31 -13.60
C GLN A 467 21.57 -0.74 -13.67
N ASP A 468 21.81 -1.49 -12.60
CA ASP A 468 22.98 -2.38 -12.52
C ASP A 468 22.74 -3.77 -13.08
N HIS A 469 21.48 -4.19 -13.24
CA HIS A 469 21.13 -5.54 -13.64
C HIS A 469 20.24 -5.58 -14.88
N VAL A 470 19.08 -4.93 -14.86
CA VAL A 470 18.10 -4.99 -15.99
C VAL A 470 18.63 -4.26 -17.22
N ALA A 471 19.24 -3.08 -17.05
CA ALA A 471 19.80 -2.28 -18.14
C ALA A 471 20.86 -3.03 -18.97
N LYS A 472 21.54 -4.00 -18.35
CA LYS A 472 22.60 -4.82 -19.00
C LYS A 472 22.04 -5.96 -19.85
N GLN A 473 20.74 -6.21 -19.81
CA GLN A 473 20.12 -7.33 -20.52
C GLN A 473 19.61 -6.88 -21.90
N GLU A 474 20.30 -7.30 -22.95
CA GLU A 474 19.92 -6.99 -24.34
C GLU A 474 18.60 -7.64 -24.76
N ASN A 475 18.28 -8.81 -24.21
CA ASN A 475 17.07 -9.56 -24.53
C ASN A 475 15.79 -8.92 -23.98
N ILE A 476 15.86 -8.15 -22.89
CA ILE A 476 14.69 -7.54 -22.27
C ILE A 476 14.27 -6.31 -23.09
N LYS A 477 13.05 -6.34 -23.62
CA LYS A 477 12.48 -5.27 -24.47
C LYS A 477 11.30 -4.55 -23.83
N PHE A 478 10.63 -5.19 -22.88
CA PHE A 478 9.51 -4.61 -22.13
C PHE A 478 9.81 -4.59 -20.64
N LEU A 479 9.64 -3.41 -20.03
CA LEU A 479 9.72 -3.22 -18.59
C LEU A 479 8.45 -2.52 -18.09
N HIS A 480 7.76 -3.14 -17.15
CA HIS A 480 6.72 -2.51 -16.35
C HIS A 480 7.21 -2.33 -14.91
N PHE A 481 6.98 -1.15 -14.35
CA PHE A 481 7.27 -0.83 -12.96
C PHE A 481 6.06 -0.20 -12.28
N GLU A 482 5.75 -0.65 -11.06
CA GLU A 482 4.75 0.00 -10.22
C GLU A 482 5.10 0.00 -8.73
N TRP A 483 4.66 1.04 -8.02
CA TRP A 483 4.63 1.05 -6.57
C TRP A 483 3.30 0.55 -6.04
N ILE A 484 3.35 -0.37 -5.08
CA ILE A 484 2.23 -0.81 -4.27
C ILE A 484 2.34 -0.08 -2.93
N CYS A 485 1.78 1.12 -2.91
CA CYS A 485 1.76 2.01 -1.75
C CYS A 485 0.56 2.98 -1.89
N GLY A 486 0.66 4.12 -1.21
CA GLY A 486 -0.24 5.26 -1.38
C GLY A 486 -0.44 5.69 -2.85
N GLY A 487 -1.39 6.59 -3.09
CA GLY A 487 -1.76 7.09 -4.41
C GLY A 487 -3.22 6.84 -4.76
N GLU A 488 -3.58 6.90 -6.04
CA GLU A 488 -4.99 6.83 -6.46
C GLU A 488 -5.61 5.46 -6.24
N PHE A 489 -4.80 4.41 -6.30
CA PHE A 489 -5.26 3.03 -6.13
C PHE A 489 -5.18 2.52 -4.69
N ALA A 490 -4.58 3.30 -3.79
CA ALA A 490 -4.35 2.93 -2.40
C ALA A 490 -5.68 2.84 -1.61
N PRO A 491 -6.02 1.69 -1.02
CA PRO A 491 -7.30 1.51 -0.33
C PRO A 491 -7.41 2.33 0.95
N GLY A 492 -8.58 2.92 1.21
CA GLY A 492 -8.87 3.62 2.46
C GLY A 492 -8.51 5.11 2.42
N MET A 493 -9.23 5.90 3.21
CA MET A 493 -9.14 7.36 3.16
C MET A 493 -7.84 7.92 3.72
N THR A 494 -7.06 7.13 4.45
CA THR A 494 -5.83 7.55 5.15
C THR A 494 -4.59 7.48 4.26
N GLN A 495 -4.64 6.74 3.14
CA GLN A 495 -3.56 6.66 2.15
C GLN A 495 -3.98 7.04 0.73
N ARG A 496 -5.29 7.06 0.41
CA ARG A 496 -5.79 7.51 -0.89
C ARG A 496 -5.28 8.91 -1.23
N ASN A 497 -4.66 9.06 -2.40
CA ASN A 497 -4.01 10.29 -2.90
C ASN A 497 -2.85 10.83 -2.04
N LEU A 498 -2.32 10.04 -1.10
CA LEU A 498 -1.17 10.36 -0.25
C LEU A 498 -0.02 9.39 -0.51
N TYR A 499 1.17 9.71 0.00
CA TYR A 499 2.35 8.83 0.02
C TYR A 499 2.74 8.24 -1.35
N VAL A 500 2.58 9.02 -2.43
CA VAL A 500 3.05 8.64 -3.76
C VAL A 500 4.58 8.76 -3.78
N LEU A 501 5.26 7.74 -4.30
CA LEU A 501 6.72 7.67 -4.28
C LEU A 501 7.35 8.08 -5.63
N PRO A 502 8.61 8.56 -5.61
CA PRO A 502 9.34 8.86 -6.84
C PRO A 502 9.48 7.63 -7.73
N ALA A 503 9.47 7.83 -9.04
CA ALA A 503 9.85 6.81 -10.01
C ALA A 503 11.34 6.48 -9.84
N PRO A 504 11.77 5.21 -10.05
CA PRO A 504 13.16 4.78 -9.86
C PRO A 504 14.11 5.24 -10.99
N ILE A 505 13.95 6.47 -11.46
CA ILE A 505 14.73 7.07 -12.54
C ILE A 505 16.04 7.71 -12.05
N CYS A 506 16.13 8.10 -10.78
CA CYS A 506 17.35 8.51 -10.08
C CYS A 506 17.12 8.49 -8.57
N SER A 507 18.12 8.90 -7.77
CA SER A 507 17.96 9.07 -6.33
C SER A 507 16.91 10.15 -6.01
N PRO A 508 15.99 9.94 -5.06
CA PRO A 508 14.96 10.93 -4.69
C PRO A 508 15.51 12.32 -4.36
N GLU A 509 16.63 12.38 -3.64
CA GLU A 509 17.29 13.61 -3.20
C GLU A 509 17.89 14.36 -4.38
N GLN A 510 18.40 13.65 -5.38
CA GLN A 510 18.95 14.25 -6.59
C GLN A 510 17.83 14.74 -7.51
N MET A 511 16.69 14.01 -7.56
CA MET A 511 15.58 14.29 -8.47
C MET A 511 15.02 15.70 -8.35
N VAL A 512 15.10 16.32 -7.17
CA VAL A 512 14.55 17.65 -6.91
C VAL A 512 15.52 18.80 -7.28
N HIS A 513 16.75 18.49 -7.64
CA HIS A 513 17.76 19.50 -7.99
C HIS A 513 17.86 19.73 -9.51
N PRO A 514 17.95 20.98 -10.00
CA PRO A 514 18.07 21.30 -11.43
C PRO A 514 19.23 20.57 -12.14
N GLU A 515 20.37 20.40 -11.47
CA GLU A 515 21.58 19.79 -12.06
C GLU A 515 21.46 18.29 -12.35
N ALA A 516 20.51 17.58 -11.74
CA ALA A 516 20.40 16.12 -11.89
C ALA A 516 20.15 15.71 -13.35
N ALA A 517 19.39 16.51 -14.10
CA ALA A 517 19.11 16.21 -15.50
C ALA A 517 20.36 16.30 -16.41
N ARG A 518 21.38 17.06 -16.01
CA ARG A 518 22.63 17.21 -16.79
C ARG A 518 23.62 16.08 -16.59
N SER A 519 23.43 15.27 -15.55
CA SER A 519 24.39 14.26 -15.12
C SER A 519 23.99 12.88 -15.67
N PRO A 520 24.50 12.44 -16.83
CA PRO A 520 24.05 11.19 -17.46
C PRO A 520 24.31 9.95 -16.61
N GLY A 521 25.28 9.99 -15.69
CA GLY A 521 25.56 8.89 -14.76
C GLY A 521 24.58 8.78 -13.58
N VAL A 522 23.71 9.77 -13.37
CA VAL A 522 22.72 9.81 -12.30
C VAL A 522 21.35 9.30 -12.76
N LEU A 523 21.06 9.47 -14.06
CA LEU A 523 19.78 9.09 -14.64
C LEU A 523 19.77 7.60 -15.02
N LEU A 524 18.61 6.97 -14.85
CA LEU A 524 18.36 5.62 -15.29
C LEU A 524 18.55 5.53 -16.81
N SER A 525 19.36 4.58 -17.24
CA SER A 525 19.59 4.30 -18.66
C SER A 525 19.20 2.87 -18.96
N LEU A 526 18.27 2.70 -19.90
CA LEU A 526 17.73 1.41 -20.33
C LEU A 526 17.84 1.27 -21.85
N PRO A 527 19.07 1.08 -22.38
CA PRO A 527 19.37 1.24 -23.81
C PRO A 527 18.73 0.20 -24.73
N TYR A 528 18.16 -0.87 -24.18
CA TYR A 528 17.56 -1.97 -24.94
C TYR A 528 16.03 -2.05 -24.83
N ILE A 529 15.45 -1.27 -23.92
CA ILE A 529 14.01 -1.28 -23.64
C ILE A 529 13.28 -0.53 -24.76
N LYS A 530 12.33 -1.21 -25.40
CA LYS A 530 11.48 -0.65 -26.45
C LYS A 530 10.12 -0.20 -25.92
N HIS A 531 9.65 -0.83 -24.85
CA HIS A 531 8.39 -0.48 -24.22
C HIS A 531 8.60 -0.35 -22.71
N ILE A 532 8.35 0.85 -22.18
CA ILE A 532 8.38 1.10 -20.75
C ILE A 532 6.99 1.48 -20.23
N SER A 533 6.63 0.93 -19.08
CA SER A 533 5.39 1.24 -18.39
C SER A 533 5.68 1.63 -16.95
N PHE A 534 5.19 2.79 -16.53
CA PHE A 534 5.25 3.27 -15.16
C PHE A 534 3.86 3.39 -14.58
N LYS A 535 3.68 2.94 -13.34
CA LYS A 535 2.43 3.05 -12.63
C LYS A 535 2.60 3.48 -11.18
N ASN A 536 1.68 4.35 -10.73
CA ASN A 536 1.59 4.84 -9.36
C ASN A 536 2.90 5.43 -8.82
N CYS A 537 3.49 6.37 -9.54
CA CYS A 537 4.73 7.03 -9.14
C CYS A 537 4.72 8.50 -9.56
N TYR A 538 5.68 9.28 -9.06
CA TYR A 538 5.88 10.65 -9.54
C TYR A 538 7.31 10.89 -10.02
N ALA A 539 7.53 11.95 -10.80
CA ALA A 539 8.87 12.41 -11.14
C ALA A 539 8.94 13.94 -11.22
N THR A 540 10.11 14.53 -10.95
CA THR A 540 10.33 15.94 -11.24
C THR A 540 10.45 16.14 -12.76
N PRO A 541 9.77 17.13 -13.36
CA PRO A 541 9.57 17.22 -14.80
C PRO A 541 10.85 17.25 -15.64
N HIS A 542 11.92 17.93 -15.19
CA HIS A 542 13.16 18.05 -15.94
C HIS A 542 13.95 16.72 -16.02
N VAL A 543 13.97 15.98 -14.92
CA VAL A 543 14.58 14.64 -14.87
C VAL A 543 13.76 13.64 -15.68
N PHE A 544 12.43 13.70 -15.57
CA PHE A 544 11.52 12.85 -16.33
C PHE A 544 11.68 13.05 -17.83
N LEU A 545 11.63 14.30 -18.29
CA LEU A 545 11.82 14.67 -19.68
C LEU A 545 13.17 14.17 -20.22
N GLN A 546 14.26 14.45 -19.51
CA GLN A 546 15.60 14.10 -19.98
C GLN A 546 15.84 12.58 -20.02
N THR A 547 15.33 11.85 -19.02
CA THR A 547 15.42 10.39 -18.98
C THR A 547 14.70 9.77 -20.17
N LEU A 548 13.44 10.16 -20.41
CA LEU A 548 12.63 9.62 -21.50
C LEU A 548 13.17 10.04 -22.88
N ARG A 549 13.60 11.30 -23.04
CA ARG A 549 14.25 11.80 -24.24
C ARG A 549 15.46 10.94 -24.60
N THR A 550 16.34 10.70 -23.62
CA THR A 550 17.54 9.88 -23.81
C THR A 550 17.16 8.45 -24.22
N MET A 551 16.20 7.82 -23.55
CA MET A 551 15.75 6.47 -23.91
C MET A 551 15.09 6.42 -25.30
N ALA A 552 14.32 7.44 -25.68
CA ALA A 552 13.64 7.56 -26.98
C ALA A 552 14.61 7.80 -28.13
N GLN A 553 15.77 8.42 -27.89
CA GLN A 553 16.84 8.54 -28.88
C GLN A 553 17.56 7.21 -29.14
N HIS A 554 17.45 6.23 -28.24
CA HIS A 554 18.15 4.94 -28.35
C HIS A 554 17.24 3.80 -28.82
N SER A 555 16.20 3.47 -28.05
CA SER A 555 15.39 2.27 -28.32
C SER A 555 13.92 2.39 -27.96
N LEU A 556 13.52 3.37 -27.15
CA LEU A 556 12.16 3.45 -26.60
C LEU A 556 11.17 3.86 -27.69
N GLN A 557 10.22 2.97 -27.98
CA GLN A 557 9.17 3.11 -29.00
C GLN A 557 7.79 3.33 -28.38
N LYS A 558 7.56 2.79 -27.18
CA LYS A 558 6.27 2.82 -26.51
C LYS A 558 6.41 3.21 -25.04
N LEU A 559 5.61 4.18 -24.62
CA LEU A 559 5.51 4.66 -23.24
C LEU A 559 4.08 4.50 -22.73
N GLU A 560 3.90 3.80 -21.61
CA GLU A 560 2.60 3.68 -20.92
C GLU A 560 2.71 4.26 -19.50
N LEU A 561 1.89 5.24 -19.17
CA LEU A 561 1.87 5.88 -17.86
C LEU A 561 0.47 5.74 -17.23
N GLU A 562 0.40 5.19 -16.03
CA GLU A 562 -0.85 5.04 -15.27
C GLU A 562 -0.73 5.60 -13.86
N SER A 563 -1.52 6.60 -13.49
CA SER A 563 -1.40 7.30 -12.21
C SER A 563 -0.02 7.94 -11.99
N VAL A 564 0.68 8.30 -13.08
CA VAL A 564 2.00 8.94 -13.01
C VAL A 564 1.84 10.45 -12.88
N SER A 565 2.58 11.05 -11.95
CA SER A 565 2.45 12.48 -11.67
C SER A 565 3.75 13.26 -11.81
N LEU A 566 3.66 14.54 -12.14
CA LEU A 566 4.78 15.47 -12.10
C LEU A 566 4.74 16.30 -10.83
N THR A 567 5.91 16.65 -10.30
CA THR A 567 6.02 17.69 -9.27
C THR A 567 5.96 19.09 -9.91
N GLY A 568 6.06 20.13 -9.08
CA GLY A 568 6.34 21.48 -9.54
C GLY A 568 7.73 21.62 -10.14
N SER A 569 7.99 22.79 -10.74
CA SER A 569 9.31 23.11 -11.30
C SER A 569 10.38 23.14 -10.19
N PRO A 570 11.56 22.56 -10.41
CA PRO A 570 12.67 22.69 -9.47
C PRO A 570 13.17 24.14 -9.44
N THR A 571 13.57 24.60 -8.25
CA THR A 571 14.05 25.97 -8.02
C THR A 571 15.33 25.96 -7.18
N ARG A 572 16.20 26.95 -7.43
CA ARG A 572 17.38 27.24 -6.60
C ARG A 572 17.09 28.23 -5.48
N ASP A 573 16.00 29.00 -5.58
CA ASP A 573 15.65 30.05 -4.63
C ASP A 573 15.04 29.43 -3.36
N GLN A 574 15.86 29.31 -2.32
CA GLN A 574 15.44 28.84 -0.98
C GLN A 574 14.48 29.81 -0.26
N GLY A 575 14.16 30.96 -0.85
CA GLY A 575 13.39 32.04 -0.24
C GLY A 575 11.86 31.97 -0.44
N HIS A 576 11.37 31.11 -1.33
CA HIS A 576 9.93 30.85 -1.43
C HIS A 576 9.55 29.88 -0.32
N VAL A 577 9.19 30.45 0.84
CA VAL A 577 8.54 29.69 1.92
C VAL A 577 7.25 29.11 1.34
N ASN A 578 7.27 27.83 0.99
CA ASN A 578 6.06 27.07 0.72
C ASN A 578 5.12 27.29 1.90
N VAL A 579 3.93 27.87 1.65
CA VAL A 579 2.88 27.87 2.67
C VAL A 579 2.65 26.41 3.04
N VAL A 580 3.04 26.11 4.28
CA VAL A 580 3.31 24.78 4.83
C VAL A 580 2.13 23.84 4.57
N PHE A 581 2.26 22.97 3.57
CA PHE A 581 1.48 21.74 3.48
C PHE A 581 2.21 20.68 4.30
N HIS A 582 2.10 20.75 5.62
CA HIS A 582 2.31 19.56 6.41
C HIS A 582 1.15 18.61 6.11
N PRO A 583 1.38 17.37 5.63
CA PRO A 583 0.32 16.39 5.42
C PRO A 583 -0.50 16.14 6.71
N HIS A 584 0.04 16.51 7.89
CA HIS A 584 -0.58 16.31 9.20
C HIS A 584 -0.62 17.52 10.15
N ALA A 585 -0.27 18.76 9.76
CA ALA A 585 -0.41 19.89 10.70
C ALA A 585 -1.86 20.32 10.96
N HIS A 586 -2.83 19.75 10.23
CA HIS A 586 -4.24 19.84 10.59
C HIS A 586 -4.73 18.64 11.42
N VAL A 587 -3.84 17.72 11.81
CA VAL A 587 -4.20 16.47 12.51
C VAL A 587 -3.53 16.36 13.89
N VAL A 588 -2.45 17.10 14.16
CA VAL A 588 -1.85 17.20 15.51
C VAL A 588 -1.85 18.66 15.94
N GLY A 589 -2.42 18.95 17.11
CA GLY A 589 -2.80 20.28 17.59
C GLY A 589 -1.79 21.40 17.32
N ALA A 590 -2.23 22.39 16.55
CA ALA A 590 -1.68 23.73 16.67
C ALA A 590 -2.23 24.35 17.97
N PRO A 591 -1.41 24.99 18.82
CA PRO A 591 -1.93 25.78 19.92
C PRO A 591 -2.80 26.89 19.32
N ILE A 592 -4.09 26.88 19.65
CA ILE A 592 -4.98 28.01 19.40
C ILE A 592 -4.38 29.19 20.18
N GLN A 593 -3.78 30.15 19.46
CA GLN A 593 -3.61 31.49 20.00
C GLN A 593 -5.02 32.05 20.19
N PHE A 594 -5.53 31.95 21.41
CA PHE A 594 -6.71 32.69 21.82
C PHE A 594 -6.37 34.17 21.77
N GLN A 595 -6.79 34.84 20.70
CA GLN A 595 -6.90 36.29 20.68
C GLN A 595 -8.13 36.63 21.53
N VAL A 596 -7.92 36.78 22.83
CA VAL A 596 -8.93 37.25 23.77
C VAL A 596 -9.20 38.72 23.46
N GLN A 597 -10.27 38.96 22.72
CA GLN A 597 -10.83 40.28 22.51
C GLN A 597 -11.70 40.61 23.72
N ALA A 598 -11.15 41.37 24.66
CA ALA A 598 -11.83 41.81 25.87
C ALA A 598 -12.96 42.81 25.54
N PRO A 599 -14.16 42.65 26.14
CA PRO A 599 -15.15 43.73 26.18
C PRO A 599 -15.17 44.43 27.56
N GLY A 600 -15.16 45.76 27.52
CA GLY A 600 -15.83 46.62 28.51
C GLY A 600 -15.05 46.95 29.80
N GLN A 601 -14.60 48.21 29.90
CA GLN A 601 -14.16 48.82 31.16
C GLN A 601 -15.37 49.26 32.00
N ALA A 602 -15.34 48.97 33.30
CA ALA A 602 -16.00 49.76 34.34
C ALA A 602 -15.14 49.78 35.63
N GLN A 603 -14.49 50.93 35.82
CA GLN A 603 -14.02 51.62 37.03
C GLN A 603 -13.96 50.85 38.37
N ALA A 604 -12.80 50.86 39.04
CA ALA A 604 -12.56 51.71 40.22
C ALA A 604 -11.19 51.45 40.90
N GLN A 605 -10.47 52.56 41.11
CA GLN A 605 -9.75 52.92 42.35
C GLN A 605 -8.36 52.32 42.72
N VAL A 606 -7.38 53.24 42.66
CA VAL A 606 -6.38 53.61 43.68
C VAL A 606 -5.20 52.65 43.98
N ALA A 607 -4.03 53.09 43.47
CA ALA A 607 -2.70 53.22 44.09
C ALA A 607 -2.17 52.26 45.20
N GLN A 608 -0.87 51.96 45.02
CA GLN A 608 0.23 51.82 46.01
C GLN A 608 0.69 50.42 46.48
N GLN A 609 1.92 50.12 46.01
CA GLN A 609 3.14 49.86 46.79
C GLN A 609 3.61 48.42 47.11
N ALA A 610 4.88 48.24 46.73
CA ALA A 610 5.98 47.54 47.40
C ALA A 610 6.11 46.01 47.24
N ALA A 611 7.07 45.64 46.38
CA ALA A 611 7.88 44.44 46.51
C ALA A 611 9.15 44.78 47.32
N GLN A 612 9.60 43.86 48.17
CA GLN A 612 10.97 43.84 48.65
C GLN A 612 11.42 42.41 48.99
N GLN A 613 12.69 42.13 48.65
CA GLN A 613 13.60 41.10 49.16
C GLN A 613 13.95 39.91 48.23
N GLN A 614 15.11 40.06 47.56
CA GLN A 614 16.15 39.02 47.34
C GLN A 614 16.87 38.71 48.69
N PRO A 615 17.84 37.76 48.86
CA PRO A 615 18.78 37.08 47.90
C PRO A 615 19.11 35.59 48.32
N PRO A 616 20.31 34.94 48.13
CA PRO A 616 21.43 35.03 47.15
C PRO A 616 21.80 33.66 46.47
N SER A 617 22.98 33.62 45.80
CA SER A 617 23.52 32.69 44.79
C SER A 617 24.79 31.88 45.17
N LEU A 618 25.17 30.87 44.34
CA LEU A 618 26.52 30.46 43.81
C LEU A 618 26.67 28.91 43.61
N PRO A 619 27.62 28.35 42.81
CA PRO A 619 28.51 28.92 41.77
C PRO A 619 28.62 28.07 40.45
N THR A 620 29.41 28.57 39.48
CA THR A 620 29.89 27.88 38.27
C THR A 620 31.43 27.72 38.30
N ALA A 621 31.98 26.76 37.57
CA ALA A 621 33.42 26.44 37.48
C ALA A 621 33.92 26.49 35.99
N PRO A 622 35.25 26.62 35.70
CA PRO A 622 35.76 27.68 34.80
C PRO A 622 36.71 27.22 33.66
N LEU A 623 37.01 28.12 32.69
CA LEU A 623 38.36 28.64 32.32
C LEU A 623 38.47 29.19 30.87
N GLN A 624 39.06 30.38 30.77
CA GLN A 624 39.50 31.23 29.64
C GLN A 624 40.89 30.76 29.05
N PRO A 625 41.59 31.42 28.08
CA PRO A 625 41.45 32.79 27.53
C PRO A 625 41.72 33.08 26.01
N GLN A 626 41.14 34.22 25.59
CA GLN A 626 41.52 35.32 24.65
C GLN A 626 42.65 35.22 23.59
N ALA A 627 42.36 35.82 22.41
CA ALA A 627 43.05 36.98 21.74
C ALA A 627 42.67 37.01 20.23
N ASN A 628 42.51 38.11 19.47
CA ASN A 628 42.35 39.56 19.64
C ASN A 628 42.06 40.17 18.22
N LEU A 629 41.49 41.39 18.19
CA LEU A 629 41.56 42.45 17.13
C LEU A 629 40.52 42.56 15.97
N LEU A 630 39.86 43.74 15.97
CA LEU A 630 39.07 44.48 14.96
C LEU A 630 40.02 45.21 13.92
N PRO A 631 39.63 46.18 13.03
CA PRO A 631 38.33 46.85 12.77
C PRO A 631 37.94 47.24 11.30
N ALA A 632 36.64 47.58 11.14
CA ALA A 632 35.96 48.69 10.42
C ALA A 632 36.35 49.15 8.99
N LEU A 633 35.34 49.61 8.19
CA LEU A 633 35.26 50.97 7.60
C LEU A 633 33.96 51.26 6.77
N PHE A 634 33.23 52.33 7.17
CA PHE A 634 32.44 53.36 6.42
C PHE A 634 31.25 53.00 5.49
N PHE A 635 30.16 53.77 5.24
CA PHE A 635 29.35 54.93 5.76
C PHE A 635 28.15 55.02 4.74
N ASN A 636 26.84 55.16 5.05
CA ASN A 636 26.03 56.26 5.61
C ASN A 636 25.11 57.00 4.56
N GLN A 637 23.99 57.58 5.08
CA GLN A 637 23.01 58.58 4.55
C GLN A 637 21.74 58.08 3.79
N ALA A 638 20.51 58.23 4.34
CA ALA A 638 19.62 59.42 4.59
C ALA A 638 18.70 59.72 3.37
N GLY A 639 17.41 60.11 3.41
CA GLY A 639 16.40 60.37 4.45
C GLY A 639 15.19 61.14 3.85
N ALA A 640 13.95 60.72 4.18
CA ALA A 640 12.73 61.54 4.45
C ALA A 640 12.09 62.40 3.30
N VAL A 641 10.86 62.97 3.28
CA VAL A 641 9.76 63.42 4.19
C VAL A 641 8.47 63.64 3.30
N VAL A 642 7.19 63.67 3.78
CA VAL A 642 6.17 64.80 3.79
C VAL A 642 4.73 64.27 3.50
N LEU A 643 3.79 64.14 4.47
CA LEU A 643 2.66 65.03 4.92
C LEU A 643 1.34 64.95 4.05
N PRO A 644 0.12 65.40 4.47
CA PRO A 644 -0.61 65.41 5.77
C PRO A 644 -2.18 65.18 5.64
N PRO A 645 -3.15 65.76 6.43
CA PRO A 645 -4.18 65.00 7.19
C PRO A 645 -5.66 65.53 7.09
N ALA A 646 -6.53 65.17 8.07
CA ALA A 646 -7.84 65.76 8.49
C ALA A 646 -9.14 65.24 7.78
N GLN A 647 -10.34 65.12 8.37
CA GLN A 647 -10.95 65.44 9.68
C GLN A 647 -12.35 64.77 9.82
N HIS A 648 -12.93 64.87 11.03
CA HIS A 648 -14.11 64.24 11.65
C HIS A 648 -15.49 64.37 10.96
N HIS A 649 -16.48 63.56 11.37
CA HIS A 649 -17.76 64.03 11.96
C HIS A 649 -18.50 62.89 12.72
N VAL A 650 -19.01 63.23 13.91
CA VAL A 650 -19.83 62.40 14.81
C VAL A 650 -21.26 62.96 14.79
N GLY A 651 -22.27 62.10 14.81
CA GLY A 651 -23.67 62.47 15.02
C GLY A 651 -24.40 61.39 15.84
N ILE A 652 -24.79 61.75 17.05
CA ILE A 652 -25.55 60.94 18.01
C ILE A 652 -27.01 61.41 17.97
N THR A 653 -27.97 60.48 17.87
CA THR A 653 -29.30 60.61 18.49
C THR A 653 -29.80 59.23 18.90
N GLY A 654 -30.25 59.11 20.16
CA GLY A 654 -30.77 57.88 20.74
C GLY A 654 -32.30 57.83 20.82
N ALA A 655 -32.83 56.63 21.00
CA ALA A 655 -34.04 56.32 21.78
C ALA A 655 -34.23 54.80 21.76
N GLY A 656 -34.23 54.16 22.94
CA GLY A 656 -34.51 52.73 23.09
C GLY A 656 -35.99 52.46 23.28
N LEU A 657 -36.50 51.37 22.70
CA LEU A 657 -37.68 50.65 23.16
C LEU A 657 -37.55 49.15 22.79
N LEU A 658 -37.52 48.32 23.83
CA LEU A 658 -38.02 46.94 23.96
C LEU A 658 -38.31 46.13 22.68
N GLN A 659 -37.55 45.04 22.45
CA GLN A 659 -38.04 43.84 21.74
C GLN A 659 -37.14 42.61 22.00
N GLY A 660 -37.78 41.45 22.23
CA GLY A 660 -37.20 40.20 22.72
C GLY A 660 -36.29 39.43 21.74
N PRO A 661 -35.84 38.22 22.11
CA PRO A 661 -34.87 37.45 21.32
C PRO A 661 -35.46 37.09 19.93
N PRO A 662 -34.68 37.22 18.85
CA PRO A 662 -35.14 36.88 17.51
C PRO A 662 -35.36 35.36 17.37
N PRO A 663 -36.36 34.93 16.58
CA PRO A 663 -36.65 33.52 16.38
C PRO A 663 -35.55 32.82 15.57
N LEU A 664 -35.28 31.57 15.94
CA LEU A 664 -34.42 30.63 15.21
C LEU A 664 -34.84 30.53 13.73
N PRO A 665 -33.90 30.56 12.76
CA PRO A 665 -34.23 30.28 11.37
C PRO A 665 -34.60 28.81 11.19
N PRO A 666 -35.56 28.48 10.32
CA PRO A 666 -35.97 27.10 10.07
C PRO A 666 -34.84 26.27 9.48
N ALA A 667 -34.68 25.06 10.02
CA ALA A 667 -33.81 24.02 9.49
C ALA A 667 -34.27 23.61 8.08
N ASN A 668 -33.53 24.04 7.06
CA ASN A 668 -33.26 23.35 5.79
C ASN A 668 -32.87 24.39 4.74
N GLN A 669 -31.56 24.53 4.52
CA GLN A 669 -30.90 24.83 3.25
C GLN A 669 -29.43 25.04 3.56
N VAL A 670 -28.65 23.95 3.49
CA VAL A 670 -27.21 24.09 3.25
C VAL A 670 -27.10 24.82 1.91
N PRO A 671 -26.42 25.98 1.82
CA PRO A 671 -26.17 26.59 0.54
C PRO A 671 -25.36 25.60 -0.30
N HIS A 672 -25.98 25.07 -1.37
CA HIS A 672 -25.20 24.40 -2.39
C HIS A 672 -24.13 25.40 -2.87
N PRO A 673 -22.83 25.06 -2.87
CA PRO A 673 -21.85 25.90 -3.51
C PRO A 673 -22.26 26.09 -4.98
N PRO A 674 -22.07 27.28 -5.56
CA PRO A 674 -22.38 27.49 -6.97
C PRO A 674 -21.64 26.44 -7.82
N PRO A 675 -22.27 25.89 -8.88
CA PRO A 675 -21.55 25.06 -9.83
C PRO A 675 -20.38 25.87 -10.38
N ASP A 676 -19.23 25.20 -10.54
CA ASP A 676 -18.04 25.82 -11.10
C ASP A 676 -18.38 26.57 -12.39
N PRO A 677 -17.75 27.73 -12.66
CA PRO A 677 -17.78 28.28 -14.00
C PRO A 677 -17.16 27.21 -14.91
N ILE A 678 -18.01 26.53 -15.69
CA ILE A 678 -17.55 25.68 -16.78
C ILE A 678 -16.65 26.59 -17.62
N PRO A 679 -15.34 26.29 -17.73
CA PRO A 679 -14.46 27.14 -18.50
C PRO A 679 -15.07 27.29 -19.89
N ASN A 680 -15.25 28.53 -20.34
CA ASN A 680 -15.82 28.80 -21.65
C ASN A 680 -14.75 28.46 -22.71
N TRP A 681 -14.61 27.17 -23.01
CA TRP A 681 -13.62 26.64 -23.96
C TRP A 681 -13.74 27.30 -25.33
N SER A 682 -14.95 27.76 -25.69
CA SER A 682 -15.24 28.52 -26.92
C SER A 682 -14.42 29.81 -27.07
N ARG A 683 -13.85 30.36 -25.99
CA ARG A 683 -13.01 31.57 -26.01
C ARG A 683 -11.52 31.28 -25.80
N MET A 684 -11.14 30.04 -25.57
CA MET A 684 -9.75 29.65 -25.34
C MET A 684 -9.04 29.39 -26.67
N ARG A 685 -7.74 29.68 -26.68
CA ARG A 685 -6.85 29.46 -27.83
C ARG A 685 -5.67 28.63 -27.38
N LEU A 686 -5.08 27.88 -28.33
CA LEU A 686 -3.83 27.18 -28.09
C LEU A 686 -2.77 28.21 -27.70
N ARG A 687 -1.95 27.89 -26.71
CA ARG A 687 -0.81 28.71 -26.28
C ARG A 687 0.41 27.84 -26.14
N GLN A 688 1.59 28.41 -26.38
CA GLN A 688 2.84 27.70 -26.14
C GLN A 688 2.88 27.24 -24.66
N PRO A 689 3.05 25.94 -24.39
CA PRO A 689 3.05 25.43 -23.02
C PRO A 689 4.34 25.78 -22.30
N ARG A 690 4.24 25.84 -20.96
CA ARG A 690 5.41 25.92 -20.08
C ARG A 690 6.26 24.65 -20.22
N LEU A 691 7.58 24.83 -20.26
CA LEU A 691 8.53 23.74 -20.49
C LEU A 691 8.34 22.52 -19.57
N LEU A 692 8.12 22.77 -18.27
CA LEU A 692 8.10 21.74 -17.23
C LEU A 692 6.69 21.29 -16.84
N SER A 693 5.71 21.55 -17.71
CA SER A 693 4.33 21.10 -17.56
C SER A 693 4.07 19.82 -18.39
N TRP A 694 2.96 19.12 -18.15
CA TRP A 694 2.57 17.97 -18.97
C TRP A 694 2.44 18.33 -20.45
N ALA A 695 1.81 19.47 -20.76
CA ALA A 695 1.71 19.95 -22.13
C ALA A 695 3.09 20.20 -22.75
N GLY A 696 4.04 20.78 -22.00
CA GLY A 696 5.41 21.01 -22.48
C GLY A 696 6.22 19.74 -22.70
N ILE A 697 6.07 18.73 -21.83
CA ILE A 697 6.73 17.43 -21.98
C ILE A 697 6.16 16.66 -23.18
N LEU A 698 4.83 16.62 -23.33
CA LEU A 698 4.19 15.94 -24.47
C LEU A 698 4.46 16.66 -25.79
N ASP A 699 4.53 17.99 -25.79
CA ASP A 699 4.91 18.77 -26.97
C ASP A 699 6.29 18.40 -27.51
N ARG A 700 7.17 17.84 -26.67
CA ARG A 700 8.55 17.47 -27.03
C ARG A 700 8.71 15.99 -27.34
N LEU A 701 8.07 15.14 -26.56
CA LEU A 701 8.23 13.68 -26.66
C LEU A 701 7.23 13.03 -27.60
N SER A 702 6.02 13.59 -27.73
CA SER A 702 4.95 12.90 -28.44
C SER A 702 5.22 12.81 -29.95
N PRO A 703 4.76 11.73 -30.60
CA PRO A 703 4.83 11.57 -32.05
C PRO A 703 3.81 12.43 -32.81
N ALA A 704 3.19 13.42 -32.15
CA ALA A 704 2.24 14.35 -32.74
C ALA A 704 2.93 15.65 -33.19
N PRO A 705 2.33 16.43 -34.11
CA PRO A 705 2.80 17.78 -34.43
C PRO A 705 2.97 18.63 -33.17
N SER A 706 3.99 19.49 -33.14
CA SER A 706 4.15 20.41 -32.00
C SER A 706 3.02 21.43 -31.93
N ILE A 707 2.72 21.97 -30.74
CA ILE A 707 1.74 23.04 -30.56
C ILE A 707 2.13 24.26 -31.40
N GLN A 708 3.43 24.54 -31.54
CA GLN A 708 3.91 25.60 -32.41
C GLN A 708 3.56 25.37 -33.89
N GLU A 709 3.68 24.13 -34.39
CA GLU A 709 3.24 23.79 -35.76
C GLU A 709 1.73 23.97 -35.92
N LEU A 710 0.95 23.59 -34.91
CA LEU A 710 -0.51 23.78 -34.91
C LEU A 710 -0.88 25.27 -34.92
N LEU A 711 -0.16 26.11 -34.17
CA LEU A 711 -0.35 27.57 -34.17
C LEU A 711 0.02 28.20 -35.51
N ALA A 712 1.18 27.83 -36.08
CA ALA A 712 1.61 28.32 -37.39
C ALA A 712 0.61 27.94 -38.51
N SER A 713 -0.02 26.77 -38.41
CA SER A 713 -1.07 26.35 -39.36
C SER A 713 -2.38 27.15 -39.23
N GLN A 714 -2.60 27.84 -38.11
CA GLN A 714 -3.80 28.64 -37.83
C GLN A 714 -3.65 30.13 -38.18
N GLY A 715 -2.46 30.57 -38.63
CA GLY A 715 -2.21 31.96 -39.05
C GLY A 715 -1.95 32.95 -37.92
N ASP A 716 -1.76 32.47 -36.69
CA ASP A 716 -1.47 33.28 -35.51
C ASP A 716 0.06 33.40 -35.32
N GLU A 717 0.72 34.27 -36.09
CA GLU A 717 2.18 34.54 -35.99
C GLU A 717 2.58 35.52 -34.87
N GLU A 718 1.64 36.00 -34.03
CA GLU A 718 1.92 37.01 -33.00
C GLU A 718 2.06 36.41 -31.58
N THR A 719 3.03 35.51 -31.37
CA THR A 719 3.44 35.20 -29.97
C THR A 719 4.93 35.43 -29.78
N ASP A 720 5.24 36.49 -29.03
CA ASP A 720 6.58 36.88 -28.59
C ASP A 720 7.28 35.68 -27.92
N GLY A 721 8.47 35.32 -28.42
CA GLY A 721 9.10 34.01 -28.23
C GLY A 721 9.63 33.68 -26.82
N SER A 722 9.21 34.40 -25.78
CA SER A 722 9.75 34.31 -24.41
C SER A 722 8.84 33.68 -23.35
N ASP A 723 7.53 33.51 -23.59
CA ASP A 723 6.55 33.10 -22.56
C ASP A 723 6.46 31.56 -22.30
N TRP A 724 7.35 30.76 -22.90
CA TRP A 724 7.34 29.29 -22.78
C TRP A 724 8.25 28.75 -21.65
N LEU A 725 9.09 29.61 -21.09
CA LEU A 725 9.90 29.35 -19.90
C LEU A 725 9.27 30.09 -18.72
N ASP A 726 9.19 29.45 -17.56
CA ASP A 726 8.93 30.20 -16.32
C ASP A 726 10.12 31.14 -16.06
N ASP A 727 9.91 32.34 -15.50
CA ASP A 727 10.96 33.31 -15.15
C ASP A 727 12.11 32.69 -14.32
N ALA A 728 11.79 31.68 -13.51
CA ALA A 728 12.76 30.91 -12.74
C ALA A 728 13.62 29.98 -13.62
N VAL A 729 13.01 29.32 -14.60
CA VAL A 729 13.67 28.39 -15.53
C VAL A 729 14.49 29.17 -16.57
N GLN A 730 14.04 30.35 -16.99
CA GLN A 730 14.77 31.22 -17.92
C GLN A 730 16.10 31.73 -17.35
N ARG A 731 16.15 31.98 -16.03
CA ARG A 731 17.35 32.47 -15.33
C ARG A 731 18.31 31.36 -14.92
N ASP A 732 17.89 30.10 -15.00
CA ASP A 732 18.73 28.96 -14.62
C ASP A 732 19.35 28.33 -15.87
N ASP A 733 20.66 28.52 -16.04
CA ASP A 733 21.44 27.86 -17.09
C ASP A 733 21.21 26.34 -17.08
N GLY A 734 20.85 25.77 -15.92
CA GLY A 734 20.42 24.40 -15.64
C GLY A 734 19.69 23.73 -16.80
N PHE A 735 18.77 24.45 -17.45
CA PHE A 735 17.85 23.92 -18.46
C PHE A 735 18.30 24.15 -19.91
N SER A 736 19.49 24.71 -20.14
CA SER A 736 20.03 25.01 -21.49
C SER A 736 20.19 23.79 -22.41
N PHE A 737 20.25 22.57 -21.87
CA PHE A 737 20.33 21.33 -22.66
C PHE A 737 19.00 20.95 -23.33
N ILE A 738 17.89 21.58 -22.95
CA ILE A 738 16.56 21.32 -23.49
C ILE A 738 16.35 22.20 -24.73
N SER A 739 15.94 21.59 -25.84
CA SER A 739 15.79 22.30 -27.12
C SER A 739 14.76 23.42 -27.04
N ARG A 740 14.87 24.43 -27.90
CA ARG A 740 13.84 25.49 -28.00
C ARG A 740 12.64 25.01 -28.83
N PRO A 741 11.43 25.59 -28.67
CA PRO A 741 10.25 25.24 -29.45
C PRO A 741 10.50 25.17 -30.97
N HIS A 742 11.19 26.17 -31.51
CA HIS A 742 11.55 26.26 -32.94
C HIS A 742 12.41 25.09 -33.47
N GLY A 743 13.14 24.38 -32.59
CA GLY A 743 13.98 23.25 -32.96
C GLY A 743 13.32 21.87 -32.81
N LEU A 744 12.07 21.83 -32.33
CA LEU A 744 11.40 20.57 -31.97
C LEU A 744 11.14 19.65 -33.16
N ILE A 745 10.92 20.19 -34.36
CA ILE A 745 10.69 19.39 -35.56
C ILE A 745 11.89 18.45 -35.82
N SER A 746 13.10 19.03 -35.84
CA SER A 746 14.34 18.28 -36.06
C SER A 746 14.58 17.28 -34.94
N GLU A 747 14.35 17.69 -33.70
CA GLU A 747 14.54 16.82 -32.55
C GLU A 747 13.57 15.63 -32.55
N LYS A 748 12.27 15.87 -32.76
CA LYS A 748 11.25 14.82 -32.82
C LYS A 748 11.55 13.79 -33.89
N SER A 749 12.13 14.22 -35.01
CA SER A 749 12.55 13.31 -36.09
C SER A 749 13.65 12.32 -35.66
N SER A 750 14.40 12.64 -34.62
CA SER A 750 15.44 11.77 -34.03
C SER A 750 14.91 10.79 -32.98
N LEU A 751 13.66 10.95 -32.52
CA LEU A 751 13.07 10.10 -31.49
C LEU A 751 12.41 8.86 -32.12
N MET A 752 12.57 7.71 -31.47
CA MET A 752 11.94 6.44 -31.88
C MET A 752 10.53 6.24 -31.30
N LEU A 753 10.04 7.18 -30.51
CA LEU A 753 8.79 7.05 -29.78
C LEU A 753 7.59 7.16 -30.75
N ASP A 754 6.82 6.09 -30.89
CA ASP A 754 5.68 6.01 -31.80
C ASP A 754 4.33 5.94 -31.07
N HIS A 755 4.35 5.66 -29.76
CA HIS A 755 3.15 5.48 -28.94
C HIS A 755 3.34 5.97 -27.51
N ILE A 756 2.44 6.85 -27.06
CA ILE A 756 2.28 7.26 -25.66
C ILE A 756 0.86 6.94 -25.22
N SER A 757 0.70 6.18 -24.14
CA SER A 757 -0.58 5.98 -23.46
C SER A 757 -0.52 6.60 -22.08
N LEU A 758 -1.53 7.39 -21.75
CA LEU A 758 -1.68 8.11 -20.49
C LEU A 758 -3.00 7.64 -19.86
N LYS A 759 -2.97 7.30 -18.58
CA LYS A 759 -4.16 6.99 -17.79
C LYS A 759 -4.05 7.67 -16.45
N SER A 760 -4.96 8.58 -16.14
CA SER A 760 -4.99 9.31 -14.87
C SER A 760 -3.64 9.95 -14.48
N CYS A 761 -2.93 10.55 -15.44
CA CYS A 761 -1.68 11.25 -15.16
C CYS A 761 -1.96 12.67 -14.66
N GLY A 762 -1.11 13.27 -13.83
CA GLY A 762 -1.41 14.60 -13.29
C GLY A 762 -0.27 15.18 -12.45
N TYR A 763 -0.60 15.96 -11.43
CA TYR A 763 0.42 16.56 -10.57
C TYR A 763 0.39 16.04 -9.15
N VAL A 764 1.53 16.15 -8.48
CA VAL A 764 1.70 15.93 -7.05
C VAL A 764 2.38 17.13 -6.39
N LEU A 765 2.15 17.27 -5.09
CA LEU A 765 2.82 18.23 -4.22
C LEU A 765 3.88 17.51 -3.40
N VAL A 766 5.05 18.14 -3.26
CA VAL A 766 6.19 17.63 -2.48
C VAL A 766 6.64 18.72 -1.51
N ASP A 767 6.87 18.38 -0.23
CA ASP A 767 7.15 19.36 0.83
C ASP A 767 8.65 19.70 0.94
N VAL A 768 9.27 20.10 -0.18
CA VAL A 768 10.69 20.48 -0.24
C VAL A 768 10.84 21.89 -0.81
N SER A 769 11.82 22.65 -0.30
CA SER A 769 12.08 24.03 -0.74
C SER A 769 12.67 24.12 -2.15
N SER A 770 13.21 23.03 -2.67
CA SER A 770 13.75 22.94 -4.03
C SER A 770 12.68 22.73 -5.11
N ILE A 771 11.39 22.64 -4.75
CA ILE A 771 10.27 22.48 -5.68
C ILE A 771 9.26 23.60 -5.49
N ASP A 772 8.91 24.28 -6.59
CA ASP A 772 7.85 25.28 -6.61
C ASP A 772 6.47 24.62 -6.82
N ASN A 773 5.73 24.43 -5.73
CA ASN A 773 4.36 23.93 -5.78
C ASN A 773 3.33 25.00 -6.22
N THR A 774 3.68 26.28 -6.17
CA THR A 774 2.73 27.38 -6.42
C THR A 774 2.32 27.46 -7.89
N GLY A 775 3.26 27.15 -8.80
CA GLY A 775 2.99 27.04 -10.23
C GLY A 775 1.92 25.99 -10.58
N ILE A 776 1.75 24.95 -9.75
CA ILE A 776 0.72 23.92 -9.95
C ILE A 776 -0.63 24.36 -9.38
N LEU A 777 -0.65 24.87 -8.14
CA LEU A 777 -1.91 25.10 -7.40
C LEU A 777 -2.71 26.32 -7.91
N GLY A 778 -2.09 27.23 -8.65
CA GLY A 778 -2.73 28.47 -9.09
C GLY A 778 -3.13 29.38 -7.91
N ALA A 779 -3.87 30.46 -8.19
CA ALA A 779 -4.33 31.40 -7.17
C ALA A 779 -5.48 30.87 -6.29
N HIS A 780 -5.97 29.65 -6.55
CA HIS A 780 -7.11 29.06 -5.85
C HIS A 780 -6.63 27.88 -4.99
N SER A 781 -6.87 27.96 -3.68
CA SER A 781 -6.53 26.86 -2.78
C SER A 781 -7.24 25.57 -3.19
N PRO A 782 -6.57 24.40 -3.20
CA PRO A 782 -7.21 23.13 -3.48
C PRO A 782 -8.38 22.93 -2.52
N ARG A 783 -9.54 22.51 -3.05
CA ARG A 783 -10.74 22.31 -2.22
C ARG A 783 -10.42 21.40 -1.05
N GLN A 784 -10.78 21.85 0.14
CA GLN A 784 -10.76 21.01 1.31
C GLN A 784 -11.72 19.84 1.09
N ALA A 785 -11.31 18.66 1.57
CA ALA A 785 -12.20 17.50 1.58
C ALA A 785 -13.47 17.83 2.39
N PRO A 786 -14.60 17.12 2.18
CA PRO A 786 -15.78 17.27 3.02
C PRO A 786 -15.44 17.16 4.51
N GLN A 787 -16.14 17.92 5.36
CA GLN A 787 -15.86 17.95 6.81
C GLN A 787 -15.92 16.56 7.44
N ASP A 788 -16.86 15.71 7.01
CA ASP A 788 -17.01 14.34 7.50
C ASP A 788 -15.78 13.47 7.20
N VAL A 789 -15.22 13.59 5.99
CA VAL A 789 -13.99 12.90 5.59
C VAL A 789 -12.81 13.40 6.42
N MET A 790 -12.73 14.71 6.67
CA MET A 790 -11.66 15.28 7.51
C MET A 790 -11.82 14.90 8.99
N ALA A 791 -13.05 14.76 9.49
CA ALA A 791 -13.33 14.28 10.84
C ALA A 791 -12.91 12.82 10.98
N ARG A 792 -13.31 11.95 10.04
CA ARG A 792 -12.95 10.53 10.06
C ARG A 792 -11.45 10.31 9.92
N ARG A 793 -10.75 11.06 9.06
CA ARG A 793 -9.28 11.03 8.99
C ARG A 793 -8.61 11.40 10.32
N ARG A 794 -9.13 12.42 11.01
CA ARG A 794 -8.62 12.82 12.33
C ARG A 794 -8.87 11.75 13.39
N GLU A 795 -9.99 11.05 13.32
CA GLU A 795 -10.31 9.93 14.20
C GLU A 795 -9.35 8.74 13.98
N LEU A 796 -9.02 8.41 12.73
CA LEU A 796 -8.16 7.27 12.39
C LEU A 796 -6.66 7.55 12.60
N ALA A 797 -6.22 8.80 12.50
CA ALA A 797 -4.81 9.18 12.52
C ALA A 797 -3.95 8.65 13.70
N PRO A 798 -4.46 8.50 14.93
CA PRO A 798 -3.69 7.92 16.03
C PRO A 798 -3.34 6.43 15.81
N PHE A 799 -4.12 5.73 14.98
CA PHE A 799 -3.97 4.28 14.77
C PHE A 799 -3.20 3.93 13.50
N MET A 800 -3.11 4.85 12.54
CA MET A 800 -2.55 4.60 11.21
C MET A 800 -1.06 4.96 11.10
N GLN A 801 -0.36 4.29 10.18
CA GLN A 801 1.02 4.62 9.84
C GLN A 801 1.10 6.01 9.19
N VAL A 802 2.20 6.71 9.46
CA VAL A 802 2.46 8.06 8.99
C VAL A 802 3.88 8.15 8.44
N CYS A 803 4.03 8.73 7.25
CA CYS A 803 5.33 9.04 6.66
C CYS A 803 5.64 10.53 6.87
N THR A 804 6.78 10.81 7.51
CA THR A 804 7.29 12.17 7.72
C THR A 804 8.31 12.61 6.68
N ASP A 805 8.66 11.72 5.75
CA ASP A 805 9.54 12.05 4.64
C ASP A 805 8.87 13.05 3.69
N ARG A 806 9.56 14.17 3.45
CA ARG A 806 9.10 15.28 2.62
C ARG A 806 9.03 14.94 1.14
N LEU A 807 9.70 13.86 0.71
CA LEU A 807 9.67 13.33 -0.64
C LEU A 807 8.53 12.32 -0.86
N ALA A 808 7.76 11.97 0.17
CA ALA A 808 6.50 11.25 -0.03
C ALA A 808 5.41 12.24 -0.48
N ALA A 809 4.95 12.11 -1.71
CA ALA A 809 4.14 13.14 -2.35
C ALA A 809 2.64 12.95 -2.15
N LYS A 810 1.89 14.05 -2.32
CA LYS A 810 0.42 14.07 -2.30
C LYS A 810 -0.12 14.41 -3.68
N ILE A 811 -1.10 13.65 -4.17
CA ILE A 811 -1.76 13.94 -5.44
C ILE A 811 -2.60 15.21 -5.31
N THR A 812 -2.48 16.10 -6.29
CA THR A 812 -3.38 17.24 -6.45
C THR A 812 -4.36 16.98 -7.59
N ASN A 813 -5.65 17.14 -7.28
CA ASN A 813 -6.75 16.98 -8.23
C ASN A 813 -7.01 18.30 -8.97
N TYR A 814 -5.94 18.96 -9.40
CA TYR A 814 -5.99 20.27 -10.04
C TYR A 814 -5.02 20.34 -11.23
N MET A 815 -5.52 20.94 -12.31
CA MET A 815 -4.78 21.31 -13.51
C MET A 815 -5.37 22.62 -14.01
N THR A 816 -4.53 23.53 -14.51
CA THR A 816 -5.01 24.82 -15.02
C THR A 816 -5.89 24.62 -16.25
N ASN A 817 -6.92 25.47 -16.42
CA ASN A 817 -7.80 25.38 -17.58
C ASN A 817 -7.04 25.54 -18.90
N GLN A 818 -6.01 26.40 -18.94
CA GLN A 818 -5.20 26.61 -20.15
C GLN A 818 -4.37 25.37 -20.50
N GLU A 819 -3.76 24.72 -19.51
CA GLU A 819 -3.02 23.48 -19.77
C GLU A 819 -3.96 22.36 -20.23
N HIS A 820 -5.11 22.19 -19.57
CA HIS A 820 -6.11 21.22 -19.99
C HIS A 820 -6.57 21.49 -21.44
N PHE A 821 -6.89 22.74 -21.78
CA PHE A 821 -7.27 23.12 -23.14
C PHE A 821 -6.17 22.79 -24.17
N ASN A 822 -4.91 23.09 -23.86
CA ASN A 822 -3.76 22.75 -24.71
C ASN A 822 -3.67 21.24 -24.93
N LEU A 823 -3.75 20.47 -23.85
CA LEU A 823 -3.65 19.01 -23.88
C LEU A 823 -4.79 18.38 -24.69
N ALA A 824 -6.03 18.77 -24.42
CA ALA A 824 -7.21 18.25 -25.11
C ALA A 824 -7.19 18.60 -26.61
N THR A 825 -6.84 19.85 -26.95
CA THR A 825 -6.88 20.35 -28.33
C THR A 825 -5.72 19.82 -29.16
N ALA A 826 -4.50 19.76 -28.60
CA ALA A 826 -3.31 19.35 -29.35
C ALA A 826 -3.12 17.83 -29.39
N PHE A 827 -3.51 17.11 -28.33
CA PHE A 827 -3.20 15.68 -28.18
C PHE A 827 -4.44 14.80 -28.02
N GLY A 828 -5.65 15.36 -27.98
CA GLY A 828 -6.89 14.58 -27.88
C GLY A 828 -7.03 13.81 -26.56
N VAL A 829 -6.43 14.29 -25.47
CA VAL A 829 -6.56 13.66 -24.15
C VAL A 829 -7.82 14.14 -23.41
N ASP A 830 -8.43 13.23 -22.67
CA ASP A 830 -9.58 13.45 -21.80
C ASP A 830 -9.13 13.59 -20.33
N THR A 831 -10.00 14.05 -19.44
CA THR A 831 -9.71 14.22 -18.01
C THR A 831 -10.67 13.46 -17.09
N ASP A 832 -11.56 12.63 -17.62
CA ASP A 832 -12.51 11.84 -16.83
C ASP A 832 -12.02 10.40 -16.58
N TRP A 833 -12.43 9.82 -15.45
CA TRP A 833 -12.27 8.40 -15.11
C TRP A 833 -13.38 7.51 -15.67
N ALA A 834 -14.55 8.05 -16.02
CA ALA A 834 -15.74 7.27 -16.40
C ALA A 834 -15.50 6.25 -17.54
N ASN A 835 -14.55 6.52 -18.44
CA ASN A 835 -14.18 5.63 -19.55
C ASN A 835 -12.81 4.96 -19.38
N VAL A 836 -12.16 5.16 -18.23
CA VAL A 836 -10.78 4.71 -17.95
C VAL A 836 -10.75 3.56 -16.96
N TYR A 837 -11.60 3.62 -15.93
CA TYR A 837 -11.66 2.63 -14.86
C TYR A 837 -13.06 2.06 -14.68
N ASP A 838 -13.13 0.84 -14.15
CA ASP A 838 -14.40 0.20 -13.79
C ASP A 838 -15.13 1.03 -12.72
N GLU A 839 -16.47 1.04 -12.76
CA GLU A 839 -17.33 1.74 -11.80
C GLU A 839 -16.98 1.42 -10.33
N ALA A 840 -16.60 0.16 -10.04
CA ALA A 840 -16.22 -0.26 -8.70
C ALA A 840 -14.98 0.50 -8.15
N VAL A 841 -14.03 0.86 -9.03
CA VAL A 841 -12.83 1.64 -8.65
C VAL A 841 -13.22 3.09 -8.39
N ILE A 842 -14.10 3.63 -9.23
CA ILE A 842 -14.62 5.00 -9.12
C ILE A 842 -15.40 5.17 -7.82
N GLU A 843 -16.32 4.25 -7.52
CA GLU A 843 -17.11 4.27 -6.29
C GLU A 843 -16.24 4.11 -5.03
N ALA A 844 -15.25 3.21 -5.05
CA ALA A 844 -14.32 3.06 -3.93
C ALA A 844 -13.56 4.37 -3.63
N ALA A 845 -13.12 5.09 -4.67
CA ALA A 845 -12.47 6.40 -4.48
C ALA A 845 -13.43 7.45 -3.88
N LYS A 846 -14.70 7.45 -4.28
CA LYS A 846 -15.73 8.33 -3.70
C LYS A 846 -15.99 8.02 -2.23
N THR A 847 -16.10 6.74 -1.86
CA THR A 847 -16.24 6.29 -0.47
C THR A 847 -15.06 6.75 0.39
N ASP A 848 -13.85 6.75 -0.16
CA ASP A 848 -12.63 7.23 0.52
C ASP A 848 -12.50 8.77 0.55
N GLY A 849 -13.53 9.50 0.11
CA GLY A 849 -13.64 10.95 0.19
C GLY A 849 -13.15 11.72 -1.04
N ILE A 850 -12.89 11.03 -2.16
CA ILE A 850 -12.56 11.67 -3.44
C ILE A 850 -13.85 11.92 -4.23
N MET A 851 -14.47 13.08 -4.02
CA MET A 851 -15.80 13.40 -4.61
C MET A 851 -15.84 13.40 -6.14
N HIS A 852 -14.73 13.78 -6.78
CA HIS A 852 -14.60 13.81 -8.24
C HIS A 852 -13.33 13.05 -8.65
N PRO A 853 -13.36 11.70 -8.64
CA PRO A 853 -12.22 10.90 -9.08
C PRO A 853 -11.83 11.27 -10.51
N GLY A 854 -10.53 11.41 -10.77
CA GLY A 854 -10.01 11.85 -12.08
C GLY A 854 -9.94 13.35 -12.31
N ARG A 855 -10.56 14.20 -11.47
CA ARG A 855 -10.47 15.65 -11.63
C ARG A 855 -9.00 16.12 -11.60
N GLY A 856 -8.59 16.89 -12.61
CA GLY A 856 -7.21 17.38 -12.75
C GLY A 856 -6.20 16.30 -13.18
N ARG A 857 -6.70 15.13 -13.61
CA ARG A 857 -5.92 14.03 -14.18
C ARG A 857 -6.23 13.93 -15.67
N LEU A 858 -5.32 13.40 -16.46
CA LEU A 858 -5.42 13.28 -17.92
C LEU A 858 -5.26 11.82 -18.38
N SER A 859 -6.00 11.45 -19.41
CA SER A 859 -6.01 10.12 -20.00
C SER A 859 -6.15 10.20 -21.52
N GLY A 860 -5.43 9.37 -22.26
CA GLY A 860 -5.51 9.36 -23.72
C GLY A 860 -4.40 8.53 -24.35
N ILE A 861 -4.45 8.43 -25.68
CA ILE A 861 -3.46 7.70 -26.47
C ILE A 861 -3.00 8.60 -27.61
N ILE A 862 -1.69 8.78 -27.71
CA ILE A 862 -1.04 9.54 -28.78
C ILE A 862 -0.21 8.57 -29.60
N THR A 863 -0.53 8.43 -30.88
CA THR A 863 0.19 7.57 -31.82
C THR A 863 0.69 8.36 -33.01
N LYS A 864 1.84 7.95 -33.55
CA LYS A 864 2.31 8.44 -34.83
C LYS A 864 1.25 8.18 -35.90
N SER A 865 0.84 9.22 -36.62
CA SER A 865 -0.06 9.06 -37.76
C SER A 865 0.62 8.15 -38.78
N ALA A 866 -0.09 7.12 -39.24
CA ALA A 866 0.38 6.33 -40.38
C ALA A 866 0.51 7.30 -41.55
N GLN A 867 1.72 7.51 -42.05
CA GLN A 867 1.91 8.20 -43.32
C GLN A 867 1.07 7.45 -44.34
N GLN A 868 0.00 8.08 -44.83
CA GLN A 868 -0.66 7.65 -46.06
C GLN A 868 0.40 7.82 -47.15
N GLY A 869 1.07 6.72 -47.47
CA GLY A 869 1.96 6.61 -48.63
C GLY A 869 1.17 6.54 -49.91
#